data_AF-A0A2P2I3P1-F1
#
_entry.id   AF-A0A2P2I3P1-F1
#
_cell.length_a   1.000
_cell.length_b   1.000
_cell.length_c   1.000
_cell.angle_alpha   90.00
_cell.angle_beta   90.00
_cell.angle_gamma   90.00
#
_symmetry.space_group_name_H-M   'P 1'
#
loop_
_entity.id
_entity.type
_entity.pdbx_description
1 polymer ?
#
loop_
_entity_poly.entity_id
_entity_poly.type
_entity_poly.pdbx_seq_one_letter_code
_entity_poly.pdbx_strand_id
1 'polypeptide(L)'
;QLDVIRALLRVDTLTRLRYIVEKLNPPPECVLQIISILIRMSSHSLTAAWKVASAPRLLSCLIEHYLPHDTSKLRTGENVDQMTCVEGVPLRHMLTLLKVLCSWGKHLSQQLMIQHDLLSRILAYVSLDPTEVAMPLSEVLKLCVEAYSVWDTLVGYNLLQAQESLLSFYPMLLRQLHFYKNKVSINEETGSNQLNFDLGANLIHMLSRTLSIAATKSMLETQLKQNKGLKVGLDDRPEEVLQAPLIGWDDMASVVQLLQTCCTKWCSQLQRGETTFSGLKLLGTTFIFLENYFRKWKDQRNYSPGKFLSEIENLYNETLSPFLQSDAFTKLLCQVKVHSALLSMLESSACEDAKNLASLNTVTLGGKVTPILLPTSPFPLLLPLSSLLCTLHRLHQSLRPDPSLAFVNHPIVVDYLQSLTQKQRLSLRSQWFTRIEAAFLANIIQVAAMKVSNYEVLYHRAALLTLPCLQKGQEYLAKCLVSEVICSESSVQDLAELSTQVNSIGLNDYEPLKSPALFQPCLSPLQLTSKLLTDLSSVAGQLVTSLFETKALKESVVISKDITFLISTNTIEHTEAMNVFDDYWPLLPLKKIMLEKIIQMAIANEKAKDGHVEKDSAAPEGSISDQSKPELIIEISRCLQLTYLCLRYRNSTVMQCTNITGWLRHLSLTFLVASDLFLDHIISSYLQGCLRELLKDGGNKKIDDKLEFSGLGNSFDWYKKLIEQYCAVSYGDPTFALMLLLPAQQFCPIAFRSLLWGDLSDALPLIRLKVSDVETFMPVSAFLEPPEKDPEMLHKYKSSIVSGFINEARTPFLWSLALHHISQEASPSVQ
;
A
#
# COMPACT_ATOMS: atom_id res chain seq x y z
N GLN A 1 -8.42 -19.24 -15.74
CA GLN A 1 -8.81 -18.33 -16.84
C GLN A 1 -7.72 -18.37 -17.91
N LEU A 2 -8.10 -18.38 -19.19
CA LEU A 2 -7.17 -18.31 -20.33
C LEU A 2 -6.69 -16.86 -20.51
N ASP A 3 -5.39 -16.66 -20.63
CA ASP A 3 -4.80 -15.34 -20.91
C ASP A 3 -4.99 -14.98 -22.40
N VAL A 4 -5.97 -14.12 -22.65
CA VAL A 4 -6.37 -13.64 -23.99
C VAL A 4 -5.23 -12.90 -24.70
N ILE A 5 -4.41 -12.12 -23.99
CA ILE A 5 -3.31 -11.37 -24.61
C ILE A 5 -2.22 -12.33 -25.05
N ARG A 6 -1.87 -13.30 -24.21
CA ARG A 6 -0.93 -14.37 -24.60
C ARG A 6 -1.47 -15.19 -25.77
N ALA A 7 -2.77 -15.45 -25.85
CA ALA A 7 -3.39 -16.12 -26.99
C ALA A 7 -3.25 -15.30 -28.29
N LEU A 8 -3.56 -13.99 -28.25
CA LEU A 8 -3.42 -13.08 -29.40
C LEU A 8 -1.97 -13.03 -29.91
N LEU A 9 -1.00 -13.01 -29.00
CA LEU A 9 0.43 -13.03 -29.34
C LEU A 9 0.91 -14.36 -29.97
N ARG A 10 0.13 -15.44 -29.86
CA ARG A 10 0.45 -16.75 -30.47
C ARG A 10 -0.14 -16.94 -31.87
N VAL A 11 -1.16 -16.18 -32.25
CA VAL A 11 -1.95 -16.43 -33.48
C VAL A 11 -1.66 -15.45 -34.64
N ASP A 12 -0.39 -15.06 -34.82
CA ASP A 12 0.08 -14.13 -35.87
C ASP A 12 -0.71 -12.82 -35.99
N THR A 13 -1.36 -12.39 -34.91
CA THR A 13 -2.23 -11.19 -34.88
C THR A 13 -1.49 -9.96 -35.38
N LEU A 14 -0.26 -9.73 -34.93
CA LEU A 14 0.54 -8.56 -35.32
C LEU A 14 0.82 -8.51 -36.84
N THR A 15 1.06 -9.67 -37.46
CA THR A 15 1.27 -9.77 -38.91
C THR A 15 0.01 -9.43 -39.69
N ARG A 16 -1.15 -9.88 -39.20
CA ARG A 16 -2.46 -9.58 -39.80
C ARG A 16 -2.82 -8.10 -39.65
N LEU A 17 -2.62 -7.53 -38.46
CA LEU A 17 -2.85 -6.10 -38.20
C LEU A 17 -1.98 -5.22 -39.10
N ARG A 18 -0.70 -5.59 -39.28
CA ARG A 18 0.18 -4.91 -40.24
C ARG A 18 -0.37 -4.94 -41.65
N TYR A 19 -0.80 -6.12 -42.13
CA TYR A 19 -1.35 -6.24 -43.48
C TYR A 19 -2.57 -5.35 -43.68
N ILE A 20 -3.47 -5.28 -42.69
CA ILE A 20 -4.65 -4.42 -42.74
C ILE A 20 -4.24 -2.95 -42.89
N VAL A 21 -3.35 -2.47 -42.02
CA VAL A 21 -2.92 -1.06 -42.04
C VAL A 21 -2.16 -0.71 -43.32
N GLU A 22 -1.28 -1.58 -43.78
CA GLU A 22 -0.37 -1.28 -44.89
C GLU A 22 -0.98 -1.50 -46.28
N LYS A 23 -1.96 -2.42 -46.42
CA LYS A 23 -2.47 -2.84 -47.73
C LYS A 23 -3.94 -2.52 -47.98
N LEU A 24 -4.74 -2.35 -46.93
CA LEU A 24 -6.20 -2.28 -47.06
C LEU A 24 -6.79 -0.89 -46.81
N ASN A 25 -5.97 0.12 -46.51
CA ASN A 25 -6.39 1.50 -46.20
C ASN A 25 -7.68 1.54 -45.35
N PRO A 26 -7.61 1.02 -44.11
CA PRO A 26 -8.80 0.78 -43.30
C PRO A 26 -9.51 2.09 -42.92
N PRO A 27 -10.83 2.05 -42.67
CA PRO A 27 -11.58 3.24 -42.26
C PRO A 27 -11.09 3.75 -40.88
N PRO A 28 -11.31 5.04 -40.56
CA PRO A 28 -10.81 5.67 -39.33
C PRO A 28 -11.10 4.89 -38.04
N GLU A 29 -12.33 4.41 -37.87
CA GLU A 29 -12.71 3.63 -36.69
C GLU A 29 -11.91 2.33 -36.58
N CYS A 30 -11.66 1.65 -37.70
CA CYS A 30 -10.85 0.44 -37.72
C CYS A 30 -9.41 0.75 -37.31
N VAL A 31 -8.82 1.86 -37.77
CA VAL A 31 -7.48 2.31 -37.33
C VAL A 31 -7.45 2.53 -35.82
N LEU A 32 -8.43 3.24 -35.26
CA LEU A 32 -8.53 3.50 -33.83
C LEU A 32 -8.65 2.21 -33.00
N GLN A 33 -9.43 1.23 -33.47
CA GLN A 33 -9.55 -0.07 -32.84
C GLN A 33 -8.24 -0.87 -32.90
N ILE A 34 -7.54 -0.84 -34.04
CA ILE A 34 -6.24 -1.51 -34.19
C ILE A 34 -5.23 -0.93 -33.19
N ILE A 35 -5.13 0.39 -33.09
CA ILE A 35 -4.22 1.05 -32.14
C ILE A 35 -4.64 0.73 -30.69
N SER A 36 -5.94 0.75 -30.38
CA SER A 36 -6.46 0.37 -29.06
C SER A 36 -6.09 -1.06 -28.66
N ILE A 37 -6.17 -2.02 -29.61
CA ILE A 37 -5.73 -3.40 -29.40
C ILE A 37 -4.22 -3.44 -29.11
N LEU A 38 -3.41 -2.72 -29.89
CA LEU A 38 -1.96 -2.67 -29.68
C LEU A 38 -1.58 -2.03 -28.35
N ILE A 39 -2.29 -0.98 -27.91
CA ILE A 39 -2.14 -0.39 -26.58
C ILE A 39 -2.39 -1.46 -25.53
N ARG A 40 -3.52 -2.18 -25.63
CA ARG A 40 -3.88 -3.21 -24.65
C ARG A 40 -2.89 -4.36 -24.60
N MET A 41 -2.42 -4.82 -25.76
CA MET A 41 -1.38 -5.85 -25.86
C MET A 41 -0.07 -5.36 -25.22
N SER A 42 0.33 -4.12 -25.51
CA SER A 42 1.56 -3.53 -24.98
C SER A 42 1.49 -3.28 -23.47
N SER A 43 0.32 -2.97 -22.90
CA SER A 43 0.15 -2.76 -21.46
C SER A 43 0.23 -4.05 -20.63
N HIS A 44 0.16 -5.22 -21.24
CA HIS A 44 0.05 -6.50 -20.52
C HIS A 44 1.37 -6.93 -19.86
N SER A 45 2.49 -6.86 -20.58
CA SER A 45 3.80 -7.25 -20.08
C SER A 45 4.92 -6.65 -20.91
N LEU A 46 6.12 -6.51 -20.30
CA LEU A 46 7.34 -6.11 -21.00
C LEU A 46 7.57 -6.94 -22.26
N THR A 47 7.37 -8.27 -22.16
CA THR A 47 7.50 -9.21 -23.29
C THR A 47 6.50 -8.95 -24.42
N ALA A 48 5.26 -8.54 -24.09
CA ALA A 48 4.25 -8.21 -25.09
C ALA A 48 4.58 -6.88 -25.77
N ALA A 49 4.98 -5.86 -25.01
CA ALA A 49 5.45 -4.58 -25.53
C ALA A 49 6.63 -4.75 -26.49
N TRP A 50 7.62 -5.56 -26.14
CA TRP A 50 8.75 -5.89 -27.01
C TRP A 50 8.34 -6.53 -28.32
N LYS A 51 7.38 -7.47 -28.29
CA LYS A 51 6.84 -8.10 -29.51
C LYS A 51 6.13 -7.10 -30.42
N VAL A 52 5.37 -6.16 -29.84
CA VAL A 52 4.71 -5.10 -30.60
C VAL A 52 5.73 -4.14 -31.21
N ALA A 53 6.70 -3.66 -30.43
CA ALA A 53 7.73 -2.73 -30.89
C ALA A 53 8.65 -3.36 -31.96
N SER A 54 8.95 -4.65 -31.84
CA SER A 54 9.83 -5.38 -32.77
C SER A 54 9.06 -5.96 -33.98
N ALA A 55 7.75 -5.76 -34.07
CA ALA A 55 6.93 -6.31 -35.14
C ALA A 55 7.35 -5.68 -36.49
N PRO A 56 7.81 -6.48 -37.47
CA PRO A 56 8.44 -5.95 -38.68
C PRO A 56 7.53 -5.01 -39.47
N ARG A 57 7.93 -3.74 -39.61
CA ARG A 57 7.23 -2.63 -40.29
C ARG A 57 5.88 -2.21 -39.72
N LEU A 58 5.35 -2.87 -38.68
CA LEU A 58 4.05 -2.50 -38.11
C LEU A 58 4.11 -1.09 -37.51
N LEU A 59 5.05 -0.87 -36.60
CA LEU A 59 5.16 0.41 -35.90
C LEU A 59 5.64 1.53 -36.84
N SER A 60 6.60 1.26 -37.74
CA SER A 60 7.03 2.22 -38.77
C SER A 60 5.86 2.69 -39.62
N CYS A 61 5.04 1.75 -40.13
CA CYS A 61 3.88 2.08 -40.95
C CYS A 61 2.87 2.92 -40.17
N LEU A 62 2.55 2.55 -38.92
CA LEU A 62 1.63 3.33 -38.09
C LEU A 62 2.14 4.74 -37.80
N ILE A 63 3.43 4.92 -37.51
CA ILE A 63 4.04 6.24 -37.25
C ILE A 63 4.05 7.10 -38.52
N GLU A 64 4.39 6.53 -39.67
CA GLU A 64 4.43 7.26 -40.94
C GLU A 64 3.05 7.79 -41.33
N HIS A 65 1.99 6.99 -41.18
CA HIS A 65 0.64 7.36 -41.62
C HIS A 65 -0.13 8.18 -40.57
N TYR A 66 0.08 7.94 -39.27
CA TYR A 66 -0.76 8.51 -38.19
C TYR A 66 0.00 9.34 -37.15
N LEU A 67 1.29 9.59 -37.39
CA LEU A 67 2.11 10.52 -36.62
C LEU A 67 3.12 11.26 -37.53
N PRO A 68 2.63 12.00 -38.55
CA PRO A 68 3.47 12.63 -39.57
C PRO A 68 4.39 13.69 -38.96
N HIS A 69 5.67 13.66 -39.33
CA HIS A 69 6.67 14.63 -38.85
C HIS A 69 6.39 16.04 -39.39
N ASP A 70 5.97 16.15 -40.65
CA ASP A 70 5.62 17.43 -41.26
C ASP A 70 4.21 17.87 -40.85
N THR A 71 4.15 18.91 -40.01
CA THR A 71 2.91 19.51 -39.52
C THR A 71 2.37 20.63 -40.41
N SER A 72 3.05 20.98 -41.50
CA SER A 72 2.64 22.07 -42.40
C SER A 72 1.26 21.84 -43.01
N LYS A 73 0.95 20.60 -43.39
CA LYS A 73 -0.36 20.18 -43.92
C LYS A 73 -1.51 20.37 -42.93
N LEU A 74 -1.22 20.35 -41.63
CA LEU A 74 -2.23 20.61 -40.59
C LEU A 74 -2.62 22.09 -40.54
N ARG A 75 -1.80 22.99 -41.07
CA ARG A 75 -2.09 24.42 -41.17
C ARG A 75 -2.94 24.75 -42.40
N THR A 76 -2.84 23.93 -43.46
CA THR A 76 -3.55 24.15 -44.72
C THR A 76 -4.95 23.52 -44.76
N GLY A 77 -5.30 22.66 -43.79
CA GLY A 77 -6.60 21.97 -43.74
C GLY A 77 -6.68 20.71 -44.62
N GLU A 78 -5.62 20.42 -45.39
CA GLU A 78 -5.54 19.22 -46.20
C GLU A 78 -5.70 17.96 -45.32
N ASN A 79 -6.63 17.07 -45.70
CA ASN A 79 -7.05 15.85 -44.98
C ASN A 79 -7.98 16.04 -43.77
N VAL A 80 -8.19 17.26 -43.25
CA VAL A 80 -9.07 17.47 -42.09
C VAL A 80 -10.53 17.75 -42.50
N ASP A 81 -10.73 18.41 -43.65
CA ASP A 81 -12.03 18.91 -44.10
C ASP A 81 -13.03 17.83 -44.54
N GLN A 82 -12.60 16.58 -44.76
CA GLN A 82 -13.47 15.52 -45.29
C GLN A 82 -13.88 14.45 -44.26
N MET A 83 -13.24 14.33 -43.09
CA MET A 83 -13.49 13.32 -42.04
C MET A 83 -13.59 11.82 -42.49
N THR A 84 -13.46 11.53 -43.79
CA THR A 84 -13.58 10.20 -44.39
C THR A 84 -12.27 9.41 -44.33
N CYS A 85 -11.14 10.07 -44.12
CA CYS A 85 -9.81 9.48 -44.01
C CYS A 85 -9.01 10.14 -42.85
N VAL A 86 -8.29 9.33 -42.08
CA VAL A 86 -7.37 9.80 -41.00
C VAL A 86 -5.90 9.69 -41.39
N GLU A 87 -5.63 9.30 -42.63
CA GLU A 87 -4.28 9.18 -43.16
C GLU A 87 -3.63 10.57 -43.26
N GLY A 88 -2.42 10.71 -42.71
CA GLY A 88 -1.72 11.98 -42.63
C GLY A 88 -2.24 12.94 -41.54
N VAL A 89 -3.20 12.51 -40.71
CA VAL A 89 -3.67 13.26 -39.54
C VAL A 89 -3.03 12.67 -38.27
N PRO A 90 -2.39 13.46 -37.39
CA PRO A 90 -1.79 12.95 -36.18
C PRO A 90 -2.84 12.45 -35.18
N LEU A 91 -2.71 11.19 -34.76
CA LEU A 91 -3.63 10.56 -33.82
C LEU A 91 -3.06 10.53 -32.40
N ARG A 92 -3.81 11.05 -31.42
CA ARG A 92 -3.43 10.96 -29.99
C ARG A 92 -3.20 9.52 -29.52
N HIS A 93 -3.96 8.56 -30.07
CA HIS A 93 -3.87 7.14 -29.70
C HIS A 93 -2.49 6.55 -30.06
N MET A 94 -1.85 7.07 -31.12
CA MET A 94 -0.47 6.67 -31.44
C MET A 94 0.53 7.15 -30.40
N LEU A 95 0.38 8.39 -29.91
CA LEU A 95 1.21 8.88 -28.80
C LEU A 95 0.95 8.08 -27.51
N THR A 96 -0.30 7.67 -27.24
CA THR A 96 -0.60 6.78 -26.12
C THR A 96 0.07 5.41 -26.25
N LEU A 97 0.06 4.81 -27.45
CA LEU A 97 0.79 3.56 -27.72
C LEU A 97 2.29 3.73 -27.46
N LEU A 98 2.88 4.80 -27.98
CA LEU A 98 4.30 5.11 -27.78
C LEU A 98 4.62 5.37 -26.31
N LYS A 99 3.76 6.06 -25.57
CA LYS A 99 3.89 6.25 -24.13
C LYS A 99 3.93 4.91 -23.40
N VAL A 100 2.99 4.01 -23.69
CA VAL A 100 2.93 2.68 -23.07
C VAL A 100 4.20 1.88 -23.38
N LEU A 101 4.66 1.88 -24.63
CA LEU A 101 5.90 1.20 -25.01
C LEU A 101 7.13 1.78 -24.29
N CYS A 102 7.27 3.11 -24.26
CA CYS A 102 8.38 3.78 -23.58
C CYS A 102 8.34 3.52 -22.06
N SER A 103 7.15 3.51 -21.43
CA SER A 103 6.98 3.36 -19.98
C SER A 103 7.55 2.06 -19.39
N TRP A 104 7.75 1.03 -20.23
CA TRP A 104 8.30 -0.25 -19.81
C TRP A 104 9.77 -0.17 -19.42
N GLY A 105 10.55 0.77 -19.96
CA GLY A 105 11.92 0.98 -19.52
C GLY A 105 12.81 1.76 -20.47
N LYS A 106 14.01 2.10 -19.96
CA LYS A 106 15.03 2.91 -20.65
C LYS A 106 15.46 2.35 -22.01
N HIS A 107 15.73 1.04 -22.09
CA HIS A 107 16.26 0.43 -23.32
C HIS A 107 15.25 0.47 -24.46
N LEU A 108 14.00 0.09 -24.19
CA LEU A 108 12.94 0.12 -25.21
C LEU A 108 12.68 1.57 -25.68
N SER A 109 12.68 2.53 -24.74
CA SER A 109 12.58 3.96 -25.07
C SER A 109 13.71 4.44 -25.98
N GLN A 110 14.97 4.10 -25.67
CA GLN A 110 16.13 4.47 -26.50
C GLN A 110 16.04 3.89 -27.92
N GLN A 111 15.64 2.63 -28.04
CA GLN A 111 15.47 1.99 -29.34
C GLN A 111 14.41 2.71 -30.18
N LEU A 112 13.25 3.01 -29.60
CA LEU A 112 12.16 3.71 -30.29
C LEU A 112 12.54 5.12 -30.72
N MET A 113 13.33 5.84 -29.89
CA MET A 113 13.87 7.15 -30.25
C MET A 113 14.75 7.08 -31.50
N ILE A 114 15.69 6.14 -31.55
CA ILE A 114 16.64 6.02 -32.66
C ILE A 114 15.95 5.51 -33.93
N GLN A 115 15.12 4.47 -33.82
CA GLN A 115 14.53 3.80 -34.99
C GLN A 115 13.47 4.64 -35.71
N HIS A 116 12.76 5.52 -34.99
CA HIS A 116 11.61 6.24 -35.54
C HIS A 116 11.74 7.76 -35.50
N ASP A 117 12.90 8.29 -35.09
CA ASP A 117 13.11 9.72 -34.83
C ASP A 117 11.98 10.29 -33.96
N LEU A 118 11.67 9.57 -32.87
CA LEU A 118 10.47 9.82 -32.08
C LEU A 118 10.49 11.21 -31.44
N LEU A 119 11.67 11.65 -30.99
CA LEU A 119 11.80 12.91 -30.25
C LEU A 119 11.51 14.12 -31.12
N SER A 120 12.02 14.18 -32.35
CA SER A 120 11.75 15.29 -33.28
C SER A 120 10.25 15.43 -33.55
N ARG A 121 9.55 14.31 -33.76
CA ARG A 121 8.09 14.26 -33.93
C ARG A 121 7.35 14.80 -32.72
N ILE A 122 7.72 14.36 -31.51
CA ILE A 122 7.10 14.85 -30.27
C ILE A 122 7.27 16.36 -30.13
N LEU A 123 8.49 16.87 -30.38
CA LEU A 123 8.78 18.30 -30.30
C LEU A 123 7.97 19.10 -31.31
N ALA A 124 7.76 18.58 -32.52
CA ALA A 124 6.91 19.22 -33.52
C ALA A 124 5.47 19.43 -33.01
N TYR A 125 4.90 18.48 -32.27
CA TYR A 125 3.56 18.62 -31.68
C TYR A 125 3.53 19.50 -30.44
N VAL A 126 4.54 19.41 -29.58
CA VAL A 126 4.65 20.25 -28.38
C VAL A 126 4.81 21.73 -28.73
N SER A 127 5.44 22.03 -29.87
CA SER A 127 5.61 23.40 -30.39
C SER A 127 4.43 23.90 -31.24
N LEU A 128 3.35 23.13 -31.41
CA LEU A 128 2.18 23.61 -32.13
C LEU A 128 1.51 24.76 -31.38
N ASP A 129 1.14 25.81 -32.12
CA ASP A 129 0.15 26.76 -31.64
C ASP A 129 -1.25 26.16 -31.90
N PRO A 130 -2.03 25.83 -30.86
CA PRO A 130 -3.34 25.21 -31.04
C PRO A 130 -4.34 26.07 -31.83
N THR A 131 -4.09 27.37 -31.97
CA THR A 131 -4.97 28.30 -32.71
C THR A 131 -4.68 28.38 -34.20
N GLU A 132 -3.49 27.95 -34.65
CA GLU A 132 -3.04 28.05 -36.04
C GLU A 132 -3.22 26.74 -36.84
N VAL A 133 -3.89 25.74 -36.24
CA VAL A 133 -4.07 24.41 -36.84
C VAL A 133 -5.51 24.25 -37.31
N ALA A 134 -5.70 23.75 -38.53
CA ALA A 134 -7.01 23.46 -39.12
C ALA A 134 -7.66 22.19 -38.56
N MET A 135 -7.47 21.90 -37.26
CA MET A 135 -8.06 20.79 -36.53
C MET A 135 -8.91 21.33 -35.38
N PRO A 136 -9.90 20.57 -34.87
CA PRO A 136 -10.64 20.95 -33.67
C PRO A 136 -9.68 21.22 -32.50
N LEU A 137 -9.79 22.40 -31.88
CA LEU A 137 -8.93 22.82 -30.76
C LEU A 137 -8.82 21.77 -29.66
N SER A 138 -9.91 21.07 -29.36
CA SER A 138 -9.95 20.01 -28.35
C SER A 138 -9.04 18.82 -28.70
N GLU A 139 -8.96 18.43 -29.97
CA GLU A 139 -8.10 17.35 -30.43
C GLU A 139 -6.63 17.77 -30.48
N VAL A 140 -6.34 19.02 -30.87
CA VAL A 140 -4.96 19.55 -30.82
C VAL A 140 -4.45 19.61 -29.39
N LEU A 141 -5.26 20.11 -28.43
CA LEU A 141 -4.86 20.16 -27.03
C LEU A 141 -4.64 18.76 -26.44
N LYS A 142 -5.50 17.79 -26.76
CA LYS A 142 -5.31 16.37 -26.36
C LYS A 142 -4.03 15.78 -26.97
N LEU A 143 -3.73 16.11 -28.21
CA LEU A 143 -2.51 15.68 -28.89
C LEU A 143 -1.27 16.25 -28.18
N CYS A 144 -1.26 17.55 -27.89
CA CYS A 144 -0.16 18.19 -27.16
C CYS A 144 0.01 17.62 -25.75
N VAL A 145 -1.09 17.37 -25.02
CA VAL A 145 -1.08 16.72 -23.70
C VAL A 145 -0.36 15.37 -23.77
N GLU A 146 -0.74 14.52 -24.72
CA GLU A 146 -0.13 13.19 -24.84
C GLU A 146 1.32 13.30 -25.30
N ALA A 147 1.67 14.28 -26.15
CA ALA A 147 3.04 14.54 -26.59
C ALA A 147 3.96 14.92 -25.41
N TYR A 148 3.51 15.82 -24.52
CA TYR A 148 4.22 16.12 -23.28
C TYR A 148 4.35 14.90 -22.39
N SER A 149 3.34 14.03 -22.33
CA SER A 149 3.39 12.81 -21.51
C SER A 149 4.43 11.81 -22.03
N VAL A 150 4.60 11.68 -23.35
CA VAL A 150 5.70 10.89 -23.92
C VAL A 150 7.04 11.57 -23.65
N TRP A 151 7.15 12.88 -23.84
CA TRP A 151 8.40 13.61 -23.59
C TRP A 151 8.85 13.49 -22.12
N ASP A 152 7.92 13.63 -21.17
CA ASP A 152 8.16 13.42 -19.73
C ASP A 152 8.72 12.02 -19.45
N THR A 153 8.17 10.98 -20.08
CA THR A 153 8.66 9.61 -19.95
C THR A 153 10.11 9.48 -20.45
N LEU A 154 10.43 10.06 -21.61
CA LEU A 154 11.79 10.04 -22.19
C LEU A 154 12.79 10.83 -21.32
N VAL A 155 12.37 11.98 -20.81
CA VAL A 155 13.17 12.79 -19.88
C VAL A 155 13.40 12.02 -18.58
N GLY A 156 12.39 11.35 -18.03
CA GLY A 156 12.47 10.57 -16.79
C GLY A 156 13.50 9.44 -16.81
N TYR A 157 13.77 8.84 -17.98
CA TYR A 157 14.84 7.85 -18.16
C TYR A 157 16.24 8.43 -18.31
N ASN A 158 16.37 9.76 -18.18
CA ASN A 158 17.63 10.48 -18.25
C ASN A 158 18.38 10.24 -19.57
N LEU A 159 17.65 10.27 -20.70
CA LEU A 159 18.21 10.04 -22.03
C LEU A 159 18.91 11.29 -22.57
N LEU A 160 20.11 11.14 -23.15
CA LEU A 160 20.95 12.26 -23.60
C LEU A 160 20.22 13.17 -24.62
N GLN A 161 19.66 12.58 -25.69
CA GLN A 161 18.91 13.31 -26.70
C GLN A 161 17.71 14.07 -26.11
N ALA A 162 17.04 13.50 -25.10
CA ALA A 162 15.94 14.18 -24.40
C ALA A 162 16.46 15.40 -23.61
N GLN A 163 17.63 15.33 -22.97
CA GLN A 163 18.24 16.48 -22.30
C GLN A 163 18.67 17.58 -23.28
N GLU A 164 19.25 17.21 -24.44
CA GLU A 164 19.61 18.16 -25.50
C GLU A 164 18.36 18.90 -26.03
N SER A 165 17.24 18.18 -26.18
CA SER A 165 15.97 18.80 -26.57
C SER A 165 15.45 19.79 -25.53
N LEU A 166 15.62 19.51 -24.24
CA LEU A 166 15.20 20.42 -23.17
C LEU A 166 15.98 21.73 -23.23
N LEU A 167 17.29 21.67 -23.46
CA LEU A 167 18.13 22.87 -23.60
C LEU A 167 17.75 23.71 -24.82
N SER A 168 17.54 23.06 -25.97
CA SER A 168 17.18 23.75 -27.21
C SER A 168 15.77 24.36 -27.18
N PHE A 169 14.81 23.71 -26.53
CA PHE A 169 13.42 24.18 -26.41
C PHE A 169 13.12 24.95 -25.12
N TYR A 170 14.11 25.17 -24.25
CA TYR A 170 13.96 25.89 -22.98
C TYR A 170 13.27 27.27 -23.14
N PRO A 171 13.63 28.12 -24.12
CA PRO A 171 12.96 29.41 -24.32
C PRO A 171 11.47 29.29 -24.65
N MET A 172 11.09 28.25 -25.40
CA MET A 172 9.69 27.96 -25.72
C MET A 172 8.92 27.54 -24.46
N LEU A 173 9.49 26.66 -23.63
CA LEU A 173 8.91 26.24 -22.36
C LEU A 173 8.69 27.43 -21.42
N LEU A 174 9.68 28.33 -21.33
CA LEU A 174 9.54 29.57 -20.57
C LEU A 174 8.42 30.46 -21.13
N ARG A 175 8.33 30.64 -22.46
CA ARG A 175 7.26 31.43 -23.08
C ARG A 175 5.88 30.87 -22.74
N GLN A 176 5.71 29.55 -22.77
CA GLN A 176 4.46 28.89 -22.39
C GLN A 176 4.15 29.11 -20.90
N LEU A 177 5.13 28.97 -20.00
CA LEU A 177 4.92 29.29 -18.58
C LEU A 177 4.52 30.75 -18.34
N HIS A 178 5.09 31.69 -19.10
CA HIS A 178 4.68 33.09 -19.04
C HIS A 178 3.23 33.28 -19.50
N PHE A 179 2.77 32.53 -20.50
CA PHE A 179 1.36 32.50 -20.87
C PHE A 179 0.49 32.00 -19.70
N TYR A 180 0.85 30.90 -19.05
CA TYR A 180 0.13 30.41 -17.87
C TYR A 180 0.16 31.42 -16.71
N LYS A 181 1.27 32.11 -16.48
CA LYS A 181 1.39 33.18 -15.48
C LYS A 181 0.49 34.37 -15.79
N ASN A 182 0.52 34.87 -17.03
CA ASN A 182 -0.07 36.16 -17.38
C ASN A 182 -1.51 36.08 -17.91
N LYS A 183 -1.92 34.96 -18.52
CA LYS A 183 -3.17 34.86 -19.28
C LYS A 183 -4.12 33.76 -18.79
N VAL A 184 -3.64 32.77 -18.05
CA VAL A 184 -4.49 31.65 -17.61
C VAL A 184 -5.01 31.89 -16.20
N SER A 185 -6.32 32.08 -16.08
CA SER A 185 -7.06 32.16 -14.81
C SER A 185 -7.75 30.82 -14.53
N ILE A 186 -7.64 30.30 -13.30
CA ILE A 186 -8.27 29.01 -12.95
C ILE A 186 -9.77 29.10 -12.69
N ASN A 187 -10.32 30.32 -12.54
CA ASN A 187 -11.75 30.56 -12.25
C ASN A 187 -12.58 30.90 -13.50
N GLU A 188 -11.95 31.02 -14.67
CA GLU A 188 -12.65 31.37 -15.90
C GLU A 188 -13.12 30.08 -16.60
N GLU A 189 -14.42 29.80 -16.53
CA GLU A 189 -15.03 28.64 -17.16
C GLU A 189 -15.35 28.90 -18.64
N THR A 190 -14.55 28.29 -19.52
CA THR A 190 -14.97 27.96 -20.89
C THR A 190 -14.64 26.49 -21.12
N GLY A 191 -15.47 25.74 -21.83
CA GLY A 191 -15.23 24.30 -22.07
C GLY A 191 -13.86 24.00 -22.70
N SER A 192 -13.28 24.96 -23.43
CA SER A 192 -11.92 24.92 -23.97
C SER A 192 -10.80 25.06 -22.92
N ASN A 193 -11.06 25.68 -21.76
CA ASN A 193 -10.05 25.92 -20.72
C ASN A 193 -9.66 24.65 -19.95
N GLN A 194 -10.53 23.65 -19.82
CA GLN A 194 -10.21 22.39 -19.11
C GLN A 194 -8.99 21.69 -19.72
N LEU A 195 -8.99 21.55 -21.06
CA LEU A 195 -7.88 20.94 -21.80
C LEU A 195 -6.60 21.80 -21.75
N ASN A 196 -6.75 23.12 -21.67
CA ASN A 196 -5.62 24.03 -21.46
C ASN A 196 -5.00 23.84 -20.06
N PHE A 197 -5.82 23.66 -19.02
CA PHE A 197 -5.32 23.34 -17.68
C PHE A 197 -4.60 21.98 -17.65
N ASP A 198 -5.14 20.97 -18.35
CA ASP A 198 -4.48 19.67 -18.49
C ASP A 198 -3.15 19.76 -19.24
N LEU A 199 -3.07 20.60 -20.28
CA LEU A 199 -1.80 20.88 -20.97
C LEU A 199 -0.78 21.51 -20.04
N GLY A 200 -1.18 22.54 -19.28
CA GLY A 200 -0.31 23.20 -18.30
C GLY A 200 0.16 22.25 -17.20
N ALA A 201 -0.71 21.37 -16.72
CA ALA A 201 -0.36 20.37 -15.71
C ALA A 201 0.72 19.39 -16.22
N ASN A 202 0.62 18.94 -17.49
CA ASN A 202 1.62 18.06 -18.09
C ASN A 202 2.95 18.78 -18.38
N LEU A 203 2.90 20.05 -18.81
CA LEU A 203 4.09 20.91 -18.94
C LEU A 203 4.83 21.03 -17.60
N ILE A 204 4.11 21.35 -16.52
CA ILE A 204 4.69 21.49 -15.18
C ILE A 204 5.22 20.14 -14.66
N HIS A 205 4.53 19.04 -14.95
CA HIS A 205 5.02 17.71 -14.58
C HIS A 205 6.35 17.36 -15.26
N MET A 206 6.47 17.61 -16.56
CA MET A 206 7.72 17.42 -17.31
C MET A 206 8.85 18.32 -16.78
N LEU A 207 8.53 19.55 -16.41
CA LEU A 207 9.50 20.45 -15.75
C LEU A 207 9.89 19.98 -14.35
N SER A 208 8.97 19.35 -13.60
CA SER A 208 9.30 18.70 -12.32
C SER A 208 10.28 17.54 -12.54
N ARG A 209 10.11 16.75 -13.60
CA ARG A 209 11.07 15.69 -13.95
C ARG A 209 12.43 16.26 -14.34
N THR A 210 12.42 17.35 -15.10
CA THR A 210 13.64 18.08 -15.49
C THR A 210 14.39 18.60 -14.25
N LEU A 211 13.66 19.18 -13.28
CA LEU A 211 14.23 19.60 -11.99
C LEU A 211 14.83 18.41 -11.22
N SER A 212 14.14 17.28 -11.20
CA SER A 212 14.64 16.06 -10.55
C SER A 212 15.95 15.56 -11.16
N ILE A 213 16.11 15.65 -12.48
CA ILE A 213 17.36 15.32 -13.17
C ILE A 213 18.44 16.35 -12.84
N ALA A 214 18.13 17.63 -12.97
CA ALA A 214 19.05 18.73 -12.69
C ALA A 214 19.65 18.65 -11.27
N ALA A 215 18.83 18.25 -10.30
CA ALA A 215 19.24 18.07 -8.91
C ALA A 215 20.31 16.98 -8.70
N THR A 216 20.44 16.02 -9.63
CA THR A 216 21.42 14.92 -9.53
C THR A 216 22.81 15.31 -10.06
N LYS A 217 22.92 16.43 -10.79
CA LYS A 217 24.16 16.86 -11.46
C LYS A 217 25.36 16.94 -10.52
N SER A 218 25.21 17.69 -9.43
CA SER A 218 26.31 17.90 -8.47
C SER A 218 26.82 16.58 -7.85
N MET A 219 25.90 15.68 -7.50
CA MET A 219 26.21 14.38 -6.93
C MET A 219 26.96 13.50 -7.94
N LEU A 220 26.45 13.39 -9.17
CA LEU A 220 27.04 12.57 -10.22
C LEU A 220 28.40 13.09 -10.68
N GLU A 221 28.58 14.40 -10.83
CA GLU A 221 29.90 14.99 -11.12
C GLU A 221 30.93 14.66 -10.03
N THR A 222 30.51 14.65 -8.77
CA THR A 222 31.40 14.32 -7.64
C THR A 222 31.80 12.85 -7.65
N GLN A 223 30.87 11.95 -7.95
CA GLN A 223 31.16 10.51 -8.04
C GLN A 223 31.99 10.15 -9.27
N LEU A 224 31.73 10.80 -10.41
CA LEU A 224 32.53 10.66 -11.63
C LEU A 224 33.99 11.07 -11.36
N LYS A 225 34.23 12.19 -10.66
CA LYS A 225 35.59 12.61 -10.26
C LYS A 225 36.28 11.60 -9.33
N GLN A 226 35.51 10.87 -8.52
CA GLN A 226 36.02 9.87 -7.59
C GLN A 226 36.12 8.46 -8.19
N ASN A 227 35.74 8.27 -9.48
CA ASN A 227 35.61 6.95 -10.12
C ASN A 227 34.81 5.95 -9.27
N LYS A 228 33.84 6.43 -8.50
CA LYS A 228 32.94 5.58 -7.71
C LYS A 228 31.72 5.26 -8.56
N GLY A 229 31.52 3.97 -8.83
CA GLY A 229 30.31 3.51 -9.48
C GLY A 229 29.09 3.69 -8.58
N LEU A 230 27.92 3.74 -9.20
CA LEU A 230 26.63 3.67 -8.53
C LEU A 230 25.93 2.38 -8.95
N LYS A 231 25.24 1.73 -8.01
CA LYS A 231 24.28 0.70 -8.39
C LYS A 231 23.13 1.36 -9.16
N VAL A 232 22.96 0.99 -10.43
CA VAL A 232 21.88 1.46 -11.30
C VAL A 232 20.70 0.50 -11.18
N GLY A 233 19.57 1.01 -10.69
CA GLY A 233 18.42 0.19 -10.33
C GLY A 233 18.59 -0.54 -8.99
N LEU A 234 17.62 -1.39 -8.67
CA LEU A 234 17.53 -2.09 -7.37
C LEU A 234 17.89 -3.58 -7.46
N ASP A 235 18.35 -4.01 -8.63
CA ASP A 235 18.89 -5.35 -8.86
C ASP A 235 20.40 -5.37 -8.58
N ASP A 236 20.97 -6.56 -8.32
CA ASP A 236 22.41 -6.77 -8.09
C ASP A 236 23.25 -6.62 -9.36
N ARG A 237 23.00 -5.56 -10.13
CA ARG A 237 23.84 -5.19 -11.28
C ARG A 237 25.16 -4.60 -10.79
N PRO A 238 26.24 -4.75 -11.58
CA PRO A 238 27.51 -4.10 -11.27
C PRO A 238 27.34 -2.59 -11.17
N GLU A 239 28.15 -1.96 -10.33
CA GLU A 239 28.16 -0.51 -10.20
C GLU A 239 28.59 0.13 -11.52
N GLU A 240 27.77 1.03 -12.05
CA GLU A 240 28.06 1.76 -13.27
C GLU A 240 28.45 3.19 -12.93
N VAL A 241 29.48 3.72 -13.59
CA VAL A 241 29.83 5.13 -13.50
C VAL A 241 28.89 5.91 -14.40
N LEU A 242 27.90 6.57 -13.79
CA LEU A 242 26.90 7.35 -14.51
C LEU A 242 27.46 8.71 -14.96
N GLN A 243 27.09 9.11 -16.17
CA GLN A 243 27.37 10.46 -16.67
C GLN A 243 26.49 11.49 -15.95
N ALA A 244 27.06 12.66 -15.67
CA ALA A 244 26.30 13.77 -15.13
C ALA A 244 25.36 14.37 -16.21
N PRO A 245 24.13 14.77 -15.84
CA PRO A 245 23.20 15.41 -16.75
C PRO A 245 23.72 16.77 -17.24
N LEU A 246 23.27 17.16 -18.44
CA LEU A 246 23.62 18.43 -19.07
C LEU A 246 23.02 19.62 -18.31
N ILE A 247 21.76 19.49 -17.88
CA ILE A 247 21.01 20.53 -17.16
C ILE A 247 21.41 20.52 -15.68
N GLY A 248 21.75 21.69 -15.14
CA GLY A 248 22.07 21.91 -13.74
C GLY A 248 20.93 22.56 -12.95
N TRP A 249 21.07 22.55 -11.63
CA TRP A 249 20.09 23.14 -10.71
C TRP A 249 19.82 24.62 -11.00
N ASP A 250 20.86 25.39 -11.29
CA ASP A 250 20.77 26.83 -11.51
C ASP A 250 20.03 27.19 -12.82
N ASP A 251 20.05 26.29 -13.81
CA ASP A 251 19.31 26.45 -15.06
C ASP A 251 17.78 26.47 -14.82
N MET A 252 17.31 25.97 -13.68
CA MET A 252 15.88 25.92 -13.33
C MET A 252 15.39 27.12 -12.54
N ALA A 253 16.26 28.08 -12.18
CA ALA A 253 15.90 29.20 -11.31
C ALA A 253 14.71 30.03 -11.84
N SER A 254 14.68 30.33 -13.15
CA SER A 254 13.58 31.08 -13.76
C SER A 254 12.26 30.31 -13.73
N VAL A 255 12.29 28.99 -13.92
CA VAL A 255 11.10 28.14 -13.86
C VAL A 255 10.52 28.14 -12.43
N VAL A 256 11.38 28.00 -11.42
CA VAL A 256 10.97 28.02 -10.00
C VAL A 256 10.27 29.33 -9.65
N GLN A 257 10.86 30.48 -10.01
CA GLN A 257 10.27 31.80 -9.73
C GLN A 257 8.91 32.00 -10.41
N LEU A 258 8.78 31.56 -11.67
CA LEU A 258 7.52 31.61 -12.41
C LEU A 258 6.45 30.75 -11.75
N LEU A 259 6.80 29.54 -11.30
CA LEU A 259 5.87 28.61 -10.68
C LEU A 259 5.49 29.02 -9.25
N GLN A 260 6.39 29.60 -8.47
CA GLN A 260 6.03 30.27 -7.21
C GLN A 260 5.02 31.39 -7.45
N THR A 261 5.25 32.24 -8.47
CA THR A 261 4.29 33.30 -8.82
C THR A 261 2.93 32.74 -9.27
N CYS A 262 2.93 31.67 -10.07
CA CYS A 262 1.70 31.01 -10.52
C CYS A 262 0.96 30.39 -9.33
N CYS A 263 1.68 29.76 -8.40
CA CYS A 263 1.15 29.22 -7.16
C CYS A 263 0.42 30.29 -6.34
N THR A 264 1.07 31.42 -6.07
CA THR A 264 0.45 32.55 -5.35
C THR A 264 -0.78 33.07 -6.07
N LYS A 265 -0.67 33.28 -7.40
CA LYS A 265 -1.79 33.75 -8.23
C LYS A 265 -2.98 32.79 -8.16
N TRP A 266 -2.79 31.51 -8.44
CA TRP A 266 -3.86 30.53 -8.51
C TRP A 266 -4.47 30.21 -7.14
N CYS A 267 -3.68 30.18 -6.07
CA CYS A 267 -4.22 30.13 -4.71
C CYS A 267 -5.12 31.35 -4.42
N SER A 268 -4.70 32.55 -4.80
CA SER A 268 -5.50 33.78 -4.60
C SER A 268 -6.78 33.80 -5.46
N GLN A 269 -6.73 33.22 -6.66
CA GLN A 269 -7.90 33.09 -7.53
C GLN A 269 -8.90 32.10 -6.93
N LEU A 270 -8.45 30.92 -6.50
CA LEU A 270 -9.32 29.91 -5.89
C LEU A 270 -10.06 30.43 -4.64
N GLN A 271 -9.45 31.36 -3.89
CA GLN A 271 -10.12 32.01 -2.76
C GLN A 271 -11.34 32.87 -3.18
N ARG A 272 -11.35 33.37 -4.42
CA ARG A 272 -12.35 34.32 -4.94
C ARG A 272 -13.43 33.67 -5.81
N GLY A 273 -13.32 32.39 -6.15
CA GLY A 273 -14.24 31.72 -7.05
C GLY A 273 -14.02 30.22 -7.13
N GLU A 274 -14.86 29.54 -7.90
CA GLU A 274 -14.80 28.09 -8.07
C GLU A 274 -13.90 27.72 -9.26
N THR A 275 -13.45 26.47 -9.29
CA THR A 275 -12.59 25.95 -10.36
C THR A 275 -12.97 24.52 -10.72
N THR A 276 -12.58 24.12 -11.92
CA THR A 276 -12.82 22.78 -12.45
C THR A 276 -11.81 21.75 -11.92
N PHE A 277 -12.11 20.46 -12.08
CA PHE A 277 -11.16 19.36 -11.78
C PHE A 277 -9.78 19.58 -12.41
N SER A 278 -9.72 19.96 -13.68
CA SER A 278 -8.45 20.21 -14.38
C SER A 278 -7.74 21.47 -13.84
N GLY A 279 -8.49 22.47 -13.36
CA GLY A 279 -7.92 23.64 -12.67
C GLY A 279 -7.29 23.27 -11.31
N LEU A 280 -7.97 22.44 -10.51
CA LEU A 280 -7.41 21.86 -9.27
C LEU A 280 -6.15 21.04 -9.57
N LYS A 281 -6.16 20.24 -10.64
CA LYS A 281 -5.01 19.45 -11.08
C LYS A 281 -3.82 20.34 -11.48
N LEU A 282 -4.04 21.43 -12.21
CA LEU A 282 -2.98 22.39 -12.58
C LEU A 282 -2.29 22.97 -11.33
N LEU A 283 -3.06 23.47 -10.37
CA LEU A 283 -2.52 23.97 -9.11
C LEU A 283 -1.85 22.85 -8.30
N GLY A 284 -2.45 21.66 -8.23
CA GLY A 284 -1.87 20.48 -7.58
C GLY A 284 -0.52 20.08 -8.17
N THR A 285 -0.35 20.08 -9.49
CA THR A 285 0.95 19.83 -10.13
C THR A 285 1.99 20.89 -9.81
N THR A 286 1.56 22.15 -9.60
CA THR A 286 2.45 23.22 -9.11
C THR A 286 2.95 22.93 -7.69
N PHE A 287 2.08 22.44 -6.80
CA PHE A 287 2.50 22.01 -5.46
C PHE A 287 3.47 20.84 -5.50
N ILE A 288 3.28 19.85 -6.38
CA ILE A 288 4.23 18.74 -6.57
C ILE A 288 5.61 19.28 -7.00
N PHE A 289 5.64 20.21 -7.95
CA PHE A 289 6.89 20.82 -8.39
C PHE A 289 7.62 21.52 -7.23
N LEU A 290 6.90 22.35 -6.46
CA LEU A 290 7.48 23.09 -5.33
C LEU A 290 7.93 22.14 -4.20
N GLU A 291 7.16 21.09 -3.93
CA GLU A 291 7.51 20.06 -2.96
C GLU A 291 8.84 19.37 -3.35
N ASN A 292 8.99 18.96 -4.61
CA ASN A 292 10.22 18.40 -5.13
C ASN A 292 11.40 19.38 -5.08
N TYR A 293 11.15 20.66 -5.36
CA TYR A 293 12.16 21.72 -5.27
C TYR A 293 12.71 21.87 -3.84
N PHE A 294 11.85 22.12 -2.85
CA PHE A 294 12.31 22.32 -1.47
C PHE A 294 12.95 21.07 -0.89
N ARG A 295 12.44 19.88 -1.23
CA ARG A 295 13.02 18.60 -0.81
C ARG A 295 14.48 18.42 -1.25
N LYS A 296 14.81 18.87 -2.47
CA LYS A 296 16.11 18.63 -3.12
C LYS A 296 17.10 19.78 -2.95
N TRP A 297 16.66 20.98 -2.53
CA TRP A 297 17.53 22.17 -2.43
C TRP A 297 18.69 22.00 -1.45
N LYS A 298 18.47 21.36 -0.30
CA LYS A 298 19.52 21.13 0.71
C LYS A 298 20.75 20.37 0.20
N ASP A 299 20.58 19.59 -0.88
CA ASP A 299 21.62 18.73 -1.45
C ASP A 299 22.40 19.44 -2.58
N GLN A 300 22.14 20.73 -2.84
CA GLN A 300 22.69 21.50 -3.97
C GLN A 300 23.88 22.38 -3.58
N ARG A 301 24.76 22.68 -4.54
CA ARG A 301 25.99 23.48 -4.32
C ARG A 301 25.71 24.88 -3.78
N ASN A 302 24.63 25.51 -4.26
CA ASN A 302 24.26 26.87 -3.90
C ASN A 302 23.30 26.92 -2.69
N TYR A 303 23.31 25.88 -1.86
CA TYR A 303 22.48 25.84 -0.65
C TYR A 303 22.97 26.90 0.36
N SER A 304 22.05 27.81 0.70
CA SER A 304 22.25 28.76 1.79
C SER A 304 21.09 28.63 2.78
N PRO A 305 21.32 28.21 4.04
CA PRO A 305 20.26 27.97 5.01
C PRO A 305 19.31 29.17 5.20
N GLY A 306 19.85 30.39 5.28
CA GLY A 306 19.05 31.61 5.47
C GLY A 306 18.06 31.89 4.34
N LYS A 307 18.51 31.84 3.07
CA LYS A 307 17.60 32.01 1.92
C LYS A 307 16.62 30.86 1.80
N PHE A 308 17.07 29.63 2.06
CA PHE A 308 16.22 28.44 2.01
C PHE A 308 15.04 28.54 2.99
N LEU A 309 15.30 28.89 4.26
CA LEU A 309 14.24 29.06 5.25
C LEU A 309 13.35 30.26 4.93
N SER A 310 13.91 31.38 4.51
CA SER A 310 13.13 32.57 4.11
C SER A 310 12.19 32.27 2.93
N GLU A 311 12.61 31.50 1.94
CA GLU A 311 11.77 31.12 0.80
C GLU A 311 10.64 30.18 1.20
N ILE A 312 10.90 29.25 2.13
CA ILE A 312 9.86 28.40 2.72
C ILE A 312 8.85 29.27 3.48
N GLU A 313 9.33 30.18 4.32
CA GLU A 313 8.49 31.09 5.10
C GLU A 313 7.65 32.00 4.19
N ASN A 314 8.23 32.56 3.13
CA ASN A 314 7.51 33.40 2.16
C ASN A 314 6.40 32.62 1.47
N LEU A 315 6.70 31.43 0.91
CA LEU A 315 5.66 30.60 0.28
C LEU A 315 4.56 30.24 1.28
N TYR A 316 4.95 29.82 2.49
CA TYR A 316 4.01 29.37 3.49
C TYR A 316 3.13 30.52 4.02
N ASN A 317 3.73 31.66 4.36
CA ASN A 317 3.04 32.79 4.98
C ASN A 317 2.25 33.63 3.97
N GLU A 318 2.79 33.87 2.78
CA GLU A 318 2.13 34.73 1.79
C GLU A 318 1.11 33.98 0.92
N THR A 319 1.30 32.67 0.72
CA THR A 319 0.46 31.89 -0.21
C THR A 319 -0.36 30.81 0.47
N LEU A 320 0.27 29.90 1.22
CA LEU A 320 -0.44 28.73 1.77
C LEU A 320 -1.30 29.10 2.98
N SER A 321 -0.79 29.93 3.88
CA SER A 321 -1.50 30.32 5.10
C SER A 321 -2.84 31.02 4.81
N PRO A 322 -2.90 32.06 3.96
CA PRO A 322 -4.17 32.70 3.61
C PRO A 322 -5.14 31.72 2.91
N PHE A 323 -4.60 30.81 2.09
CA PHE A 323 -5.42 29.82 1.41
C PHE A 323 -6.04 28.80 2.38
N LEU A 324 -5.25 28.24 3.31
CA LEU A 324 -5.74 27.28 4.31
C LEU A 324 -6.80 27.86 5.24
N GLN A 325 -6.80 29.18 5.43
CA GLN A 325 -7.78 29.90 6.27
C GLN A 325 -9.01 30.39 5.48
N SER A 326 -9.06 30.16 4.17
CA SER A 326 -10.13 30.68 3.30
C SER A 326 -11.38 29.80 3.28
N ASP A 327 -12.53 30.42 3.00
CA ASP A 327 -13.80 29.70 2.79
C ASP A 327 -13.73 28.72 1.61
N ALA A 328 -12.93 29.03 0.58
CA ALA A 328 -12.71 28.15 -0.56
C ALA A 328 -12.07 26.82 -0.12
N PHE A 329 -11.09 26.88 0.79
CA PHE A 329 -10.50 25.67 1.35
C PHE A 329 -11.51 24.88 2.18
N THR A 330 -12.31 25.54 3.02
CA THR A 330 -13.42 24.90 3.75
C THR A 330 -14.40 24.20 2.82
N LYS A 331 -14.77 24.81 1.68
CA LYS A 331 -15.62 24.18 0.65
C LYS A 331 -14.98 22.93 0.06
N LEU A 332 -13.67 22.93 -0.20
CA LEU A 332 -12.96 21.72 -0.66
C LEU A 332 -12.99 20.61 0.38
N LEU A 333 -12.83 20.95 1.67
CA LEU A 333 -12.91 19.98 2.76
C LEU A 333 -14.31 19.35 2.86
N CYS A 334 -15.38 20.12 2.65
CA CYS A 334 -16.75 19.57 2.61
C CYS A 334 -16.92 18.44 1.59
N GLN A 335 -16.15 18.46 0.49
CA GLN A 335 -16.21 17.46 -0.57
C GLN A 335 -15.43 16.17 -0.27
N VAL A 336 -14.55 16.16 0.74
CA VAL A 336 -13.68 15.00 1.05
C VAL A 336 -14.52 13.77 1.42
N LYS A 337 -15.49 13.94 2.32
CA LYS A 337 -16.37 12.84 2.77
C LYS A 337 -17.23 12.29 1.63
N VAL A 338 -17.72 13.16 0.74
CA VAL A 338 -18.54 12.80 -0.42
C VAL A 338 -17.76 11.96 -1.43
N HIS A 339 -16.48 12.30 -1.64
CA HIS A 339 -15.61 11.65 -2.63
C HIS A 339 -14.69 10.57 -2.03
N SER A 340 -14.93 10.17 -0.78
CA SER A 340 -14.18 9.12 -0.09
C SER A 340 -14.59 7.74 -0.61
N ALA A 341 -13.62 6.99 -1.15
CA ALA A 341 -13.81 5.59 -1.53
C ALA A 341 -14.00 4.71 -0.29
N LEU A 342 -13.27 5.01 0.80
CA LEU A 342 -13.33 4.26 2.06
C LEU A 342 -14.69 4.39 2.77
N LEU A 343 -15.29 5.59 2.75
CA LEU A 343 -16.62 5.86 3.31
C LEU A 343 -17.77 5.56 2.36
N SER A 344 -17.51 5.32 1.07
CA SER A 344 -18.54 4.97 0.09
C SER A 344 -19.32 3.69 0.44
N MET A 345 -20.52 3.51 -0.12
CA MET A 345 -21.29 2.26 -0.01
C MET A 345 -21.09 1.36 -1.25
N LEU A 346 -19.98 1.53 -1.95
CA LEU A 346 -19.70 0.83 -3.21
C LEU A 346 -18.90 -0.45 -2.98
N GLU A 347 -19.07 -1.41 -3.89
CA GLU A 347 -18.37 -2.70 -3.87
C GLU A 347 -17.43 -2.84 -5.07
N SER A 348 -16.31 -3.52 -4.88
CA SER A 348 -15.32 -3.69 -5.94
C SER A 348 -15.80 -4.67 -7.01
N SER A 349 -15.61 -4.31 -8.28
CA SER A 349 -15.85 -5.16 -9.47
C SER A 349 -14.72 -6.17 -9.74
N ALA A 350 -13.69 -6.23 -8.88
CA ALA A 350 -12.49 -7.04 -9.11
C ALA A 350 -12.75 -8.55 -9.31
N CYS A 351 -13.88 -9.07 -8.82
CA CYS A 351 -14.28 -10.47 -9.01
C CYS A 351 -14.81 -10.75 -10.43
N GLU A 352 -15.32 -9.72 -11.13
CA GLU A 352 -15.89 -9.83 -12.48
C GLU A 352 -14.85 -9.57 -13.57
N ASP A 353 -13.80 -8.80 -13.24
CA ASP A 353 -12.71 -8.50 -14.16
C ASP A 353 -11.89 -9.76 -14.49
N ALA A 354 -11.64 -9.98 -15.79
CA ALA A 354 -10.68 -10.99 -16.21
C ALA A 354 -9.29 -10.60 -15.70
N LYS A 355 -8.61 -11.51 -14.99
CA LYS A 355 -7.30 -11.23 -14.35
C LYS A 355 -6.25 -10.67 -15.32
N ASN A 356 -6.29 -11.11 -16.57
CA ASN A 356 -5.40 -10.70 -17.65
C ASN A 356 -5.87 -9.43 -18.41
N LEU A 357 -7.02 -8.88 -18.03
CA LEU A 357 -7.59 -7.63 -18.54
C LEU A 357 -8.10 -6.74 -17.39
N ALA A 358 -7.30 -6.53 -16.36
CA ALA A 358 -7.65 -5.65 -15.24
C ALA A 358 -8.08 -4.24 -15.74
N SER A 359 -9.21 -3.76 -15.22
CA SER A 359 -9.76 -2.41 -15.52
C SER A 359 -9.23 -1.33 -14.57
N LEU A 360 -8.25 -1.68 -13.71
CA LEU A 360 -7.86 -0.92 -12.51
C LEU A 360 -9.06 -0.61 -11.59
N ASN A 361 -10.19 -1.30 -11.79
CA ASN A 361 -11.46 -1.10 -11.10
C ASN A 361 -11.89 0.38 -11.10
N THR A 362 -11.76 1.09 -12.22
CA THR A 362 -12.24 2.47 -12.36
C THR A 362 -13.75 2.58 -12.10
N VAL A 363 -14.47 1.52 -12.46
CA VAL A 363 -15.90 1.33 -12.30
C VAL A 363 -16.13 0.23 -11.27
N THR A 364 -16.98 0.49 -10.29
CA THR A 364 -17.37 -0.42 -9.21
C THR A 364 -18.48 -1.36 -9.66
N LEU A 365 -18.82 -2.35 -8.83
CA LEU A 365 -20.00 -3.18 -9.05
C LEU A 365 -21.25 -2.29 -9.24
N GLY A 366 -22.07 -2.59 -10.25
CA GLY A 366 -23.23 -1.77 -10.62
C GLY A 366 -22.93 -0.56 -11.52
N GLY A 367 -21.75 -0.47 -12.11
CA GLY A 367 -21.46 0.49 -13.19
C GLY A 367 -21.16 1.92 -12.74
N LYS A 368 -20.95 2.16 -11.43
CA LYS A 368 -20.64 3.48 -10.88
C LYS A 368 -19.15 3.78 -10.94
N VAL A 369 -18.79 5.01 -11.29
CA VAL A 369 -17.39 5.46 -11.27
C VAL A 369 -16.95 5.68 -9.82
N THR A 370 -15.69 5.35 -9.56
CA THR A 370 -15.05 5.57 -8.25
C THR A 370 -15.16 7.04 -7.81
N PRO A 371 -15.56 7.34 -6.56
CA PRO A 371 -15.85 8.71 -6.14
C PRO A 371 -14.70 9.70 -6.38
N ILE A 372 -13.45 9.29 -6.15
CA ILE A 372 -12.26 10.14 -6.33
C ILE A 372 -12.09 10.64 -7.79
N LEU A 373 -12.61 9.91 -8.77
CA LEU A 373 -12.52 10.24 -10.20
C LEU A 373 -13.63 11.17 -10.71
N LEU A 374 -14.61 11.51 -9.86
CA LEU A 374 -15.69 12.41 -10.25
C LEU A 374 -15.18 13.85 -10.43
N PRO A 375 -15.76 14.64 -11.35
CA PRO A 375 -15.30 16.01 -11.64
C PRO A 375 -15.31 16.98 -10.45
N THR A 376 -16.11 16.71 -9.42
CA THR A 376 -16.21 17.52 -8.19
C THR A 376 -15.22 17.12 -7.10
N SER A 377 -14.36 16.14 -7.37
CA SER A 377 -13.39 15.61 -6.42
C SER A 377 -12.31 16.65 -6.07
N PRO A 378 -12.02 16.88 -4.78
CA PRO A 378 -11.00 17.84 -4.34
C PRO A 378 -9.58 17.24 -4.32
N PHE A 379 -9.44 15.92 -4.49
CA PHE A 379 -8.18 15.20 -4.34
C PHE A 379 -7.05 15.59 -5.32
N PRO A 380 -7.30 16.06 -6.56
CA PRO A 380 -6.23 16.56 -7.43
C PRO A 380 -5.42 17.71 -6.80
N LEU A 381 -6.01 18.46 -5.88
CA LEU A 381 -5.35 19.53 -5.13
C LEU A 381 -4.93 19.09 -3.72
N LEU A 382 -5.83 18.42 -2.98
CA LEU A 382 -5.61 18.11 -1.57
C LEU A 382 -4.44 17.14 -1.33
N LEU A 383 -4.26 16.13 -2.19
CA LEU A 383 -3.12 15.21 -2.07
C LEU A 383 -1.79 15.97 -2.25
N PRO A 384 -1.55 16.69 -3.36
CA PRO A 384 -0.35 17.51 -3.51
C PRO A 384 -0.11 18.52 -2.39
N LEU A 385 -1.17 19.22 -1.97
CA LEU A 385 -1.08 20.19 -0.87
C LEU A 385 -0.62 19.52 0.43
N SER A 386 -1.23 18.39 0.80
CA SER A 386 -0.85 17.65 2.00
C SER A 386 0.62 17.18 1.94
N SER A 387 1.10 16.74 0.77
CA SER A 387 2.50 16.33 0.58
C SER A 387 3.48 17.51 0.70
N LEU A 388 3.11 18.66 0.13
CA LEU A 388 3.87 19.90 0.27
C LEU A 388 3.95 20.32 1.74
N LEU A 389 2.82 20.37 2.45
CA LEU A 389 2.78 20.72 3.89
C LEU A 389 3.63 19.76 4.73
N CYS A 390 3.53 18.45 4.50
CA CYS A 390 4.41 17.47 5.15
C CYS A 390 5.89 17.80 4.91
N THR A 391 6.25 18.08 3.66
CA THR A 391 7.64 18.37 3.29
C THR A 391 8.14 19.67 3.94
N LEU A 392 7.34 20.74 3.91
CA LEU A 392 7.71 22.02 4.51
C LEU A 392 7.90 21.91 6.03
N HIS A 393 7.00 21.24 6.75
CA HIS A 393 7.12 21.08 8.21
C HIS A 393 8.26 20.15 8.63
N ARG A 394 8.59 19.12 7.81
CA ARG A 394 9.79 18.31 8.04
C ARG A 394 11.09 19.10 7.84
N LEU A 395 11.09 20.07 6.91
CA LEU A 395 12.26 20.90 6.60
C LEU A 395 12.40 22.09 7.56
N HIS A 396 11.29 22.67 8.02
CA HIS A 396 11.25 23.79 8.95
C HIS A 396 10.19 23.57 10.05
N GLN A 397 10.63 22.99 11.17
CA GLN A 397 9.73 22.60 12.28
C GLN A 397 9.05 23.81 12.97
N SER A 398 9.71 24.98 12.94
CA SER A 398 9.27 26.22 13.61
C SER A 398 8.42 27.17 12.75
N LEU A 399 7.79 26.68 11.68
CA LEU A 399 6.92 27.51 10.82
C LEU A 399 5.78 28.19 11.61
N ARG A 400 5.68 29.51 11.49
CA ARG A 400 4.65 30.36 12.09
C ARG A 400 4.16 31.45 11.12
N PRO A 401 2.88 31.88 11.20
CA PRO A 401 1.78 31.32 12.02
C PRO A 401 1.47 29.87 11.64
N ASP A 402 0.67 29.12 12.42
CA ASP A 402 0.43 27.68 12.16
C ASP A 402 -1.00 27.35 11.68
N PRO A 403 -1.39 27.78 10.47
CA PRO A 403 -2.67 27.40 9.86
C PRO A 403 -2.75 25.89 9.57
N SER A 404 -1.61 25.16 9.55
CA SER A 404 -1.62 23.71 9.37
C SER A 404 -2.19 23.01 10.59
N LEU A 405 -1.91 23.52 11.80
CA LEU A 405 -2.58 23.06 13.01
C LEU A 405 -4.10 23.32 12.95
N ALA A 406 -4.52 24.48 12.46
CA ALA A 406 -5.94 24.80 12.26
C ALA A 406 -6.60 23.88 11.22
N PHE A 407 -5.90 23.54 10.14
CA PHE A 407 -6.37 22.59 9.13
C PHE A 407 -6.58 21.19 9.72
N VAL A 408 -5.61 20.66 10.48
CA VAL A 408 -5.70 19.35 11.13
C VAL A 408 -6.82 19.33 12.17
N ASN A 409 -6.99 20.41 12.95
CA ASN A 409 -8.05 20.51 13.94
C ASN A 409 -9.39 20.98 13.35
N HIS A 410 -9.51 21.10 12.03
CA HIS A 410 -10.71 21.63 11.40
C HIS A 410 -11.91 20.69 11.61
N PRO A 411 -13.10 21.19 12.02
CA PRO A 411 -14.26 20.35 12.36
C PRO A 411 -14.66 19.35 11.26
N ILE A 412 -14.56 19.74 9.99
CA ILE A 412 -14.87 18.86 8.84
C ILE A 412 -13.89 17.68 8.74
N VAL A 413 -12.59 17.93 8.98
CA VAL A 413 -11.57 16.87 8.95
C VAL A 413 -11.79 15.91 10.10
N VAL A 414 -12.09 16.45 11.29
CA VAL A 414 -12.43 15.66 12.48
C VAL A 414 -13.68 14.81 12.25
N ASP A 415 -14.77 15.37 11.69
CA ASP A 415 -15.99 14.62 11.34
C ASP A 415 -15.71 13.49 10.33
N TYR A 416 -14.87 13.78 9.34
CA TYR A 416 -14.46 12.79 8.35
C TYR A 416 -13.68 11.62 9.00
N LEU A 417 -12.70 11.91 9.86
CA LEU A 417 -11.94 10.89 10.59
C LEU A 417 -12.81 10.13 11.60
N GLN A 418 -13.74 10.80 12.28
CA GLN A 418 -14.72 10.15 13.15
C GLN A 418 -15.60 9.18 12.35
N SER A 419 -16.07 9.61 11.17
CA SER A 419 -16.86 8.75 10.28
C SER A 419 -16.07 7.51 9.83
N LEU A 420 -14.77 7.67 9.52
CA LEU A 420 -13.88 6.54 9.18
C LEU A 420 -13.74 5.57 10.35
N THR A 421 -13.53 6.08 11.56
CA THR A 421 -13.33 5.26 12.76
C THR A 421 -14.61 4.70 13.38
N GLN A 422 -15.78 5.08 12.88
CA GLN A 422 -17.07 4.55 13.32
C GLN A 422 -17.69 3.58 12.30
N LYS A 423 -17.29 3.65 11.04
CA LYS A 423 -17.81 2.77 9.98
C LYS A 423 -17.42 1.32 10.25
N GLN A 424 -18.39 0.41 10.18
CA GLN A 424 -18.13 -1.02 10.47
C GLN A 424 -17.13 -1.65 9.52
N ARG A 425 -17.23 -1.38 8.20
CA ARG A 425 -16.32 -1.92 7.19
C ARG A 425 -15.99 -0.86 6.16
N LEU A 426 -14.70 -0.61 5.93
CA LEU A 426 -14.26 0.31 4.90
C LEU A 426 -14.42 -0.30 3.51
N SER A 427 -14.93 0.50 2.57
CA SER A 427 -15.21 0.08 1.21
C SER A 427 -14.00 0.29 0.30
N LEU A 428 -13.93 -0.48 -0.79
CA LEU A 428 -12.96 -0.28 -1.89
C LEU A 428 -11.47 -0.21 -1.48
N ARG A 429 -11.07 -0.77 -0.32
CA ARG A 429 -9.69 -0.67 0.22
C ARG A 429 -8.61 -1.12 -0.77
N SER A 430 -8.85 -2.25 -1.44
CA SER A 430 -7.89 -2.85 -2.39
C SER A 430 -8.05 -2.32 -3.82
N GLN A 431 -8.85 -1.26 -4.02
CA GLN A 431 -9.07 -0.67 -5.33
C GLN A 431 -7.97 0.34 -5.67
N TRP A 432 -7.49 0.33 -6.90
CA TRP A 432 -6.31 1.11 -7.31
C TRP A 432 -6.37 2.59 -6.94
N PHE A 433 -7.50 3.26 -7.17
CA PHE A 433 -7.62 4.70 -6.93
C PHE A 433 -7.72 5.10 -5.45
N THR A 434 -8.05 4.15 -4.56
CA THR A 434 -8.08 4.38 -3.11
C THR A 434 -6.72 4.78 -2.56
N ARG A 435 -5.63 4.47 -3.27
CA ARG A 435 -4.27 4.92 -2.93
C ARG A 435 -4.12 6.44 -2.81
N ILE A 436 -4.94 7.20 -3.54
CA ILE A 436 -4.93 8.68 -3.54
C ILE A 436 -5.43 9.18 -2.19
N GLU A 437 -6.59 8.67 -1.75
CA GLU A 437 -7.18 8.97 -0.45
C GLU A 437 -6.31 8.45 0.70
N ALA A 438 -5.77 7.24 0.59
CA ALA A 438 -4.86 6.68 1.59
C ALA A 438 -3.56 7.49 1.74
N ALA A 439 -2.98 7.98 0.64
CA ALA A 439 -1.82 8.87 0.70
C ALA A 439 -2.15 10.24 1.31
N PHE A 440 -3.30 10.81 0.96
CA PHE A 440 -3.77 12.05 1.56
C PHE A 440 -3.97 11.89 3.08
N LEU A 441 -4.64 10.81 3.50
CA LEU A 441 -4.80 10.45 4.92
C LEU A 441 -3.44 10.32 5.61
N ALA A 442 -2.51 9.56 5.03
CA ALA A 442 -1.18 9.38 5.60
C ALA A 442 -0.43 10.71 5.77
N ASN A 443 -0.54 11.63 4.81
CA ASN A 443 0.08 12.94 4.88
C ASN A 443 -0.56 13.80 5.98
N ILE A 444 -1.89 13.93 6.03
CA ILE A 444 -2.54 14.75 7.06
C ILE A 444 -2.30 14.20 8.47
N ILE A 445 -2.22 12.87 8.62
CA ILE A 445 -1.90 12.23 9.90
C ILE A 445 -0.47 12.57 10.34
N GLN A 446 0.49 12.60 9.40
CA GLN A 446 1.86 13.01 9.71
C GLN A 446 1.96 14.50 10.06
N VAL A 447 1.23 15.38 9.35
CA VAL A 447 1.16 16.80 9.74
C VAL A 447 0.59 16.93 11.16
N ALA A 448 -0.46 16.17 11.49
CA ALA A 448 -1.06 16.15 12.80
C ALA A 448 -0.08 15.71 13.91
N ALA A 449 0.74 14.69 13.63
CA ALA A 449 1.76 14.20 14.54
C ALA A 449 2.87 15.23 14.75
N MET A 450 3.34 15.90 13.68
CA MET A 450 4.37 16.95 13.78
C MET A 450 3.89 18.19 14.53
N LYS A 451 2.59 18.51 14.47
CA LYS A 451 1.99 19.71 15.07
C LYS A 451 1.29 19.47 16.39
N VAL A 452 1.22 18.21 16.86
CA VAL A 452 0.55 17.83 18.12
C VAL A 452 -0.92 18.29 18.12
N SER A 453 -1.74 17.60 17.31
CA SER A 453 -3.18 17.89 17.18
C SER A 453 -3.93 17.76 18.51
N ASN A 454 -5.04 18.50 18.66
CA ASN A 454 -5.95 18.35 19.79
C ASN A 454 -6.68 16.98 19.81
N TYR A 455 -6.60 16.21 18.73
CA TYR A 455 -7.32 14.95 18.53
C TYR A 455 -6.37 13.77 18.32
N GLU A 456 -5.26 13.69 19.06
CA GLU A 456 -4.20 12.68 18.86
C GLU A 456 -4.71 11.24 18.80
N VAL A 457 -5.61 10.85 19.71
CA VAL A 457 -6.18 9.48 19.74
C VAL A 457 -6.99 9.19 18.46
N LEU A 458 -7.72 10.18 17.93
CA LEU A 458 -8.49 10.03 16.69
C LEU A 458 -7.54 9.84 15.50
N TYR A 459 -6.47 10.63 15.42
CA TYR A 459 -5.44 10.52 14.40
C TYR A 459 -4.69 9.19 14.47
N HIS A 460 -4.40 8.70 15.67
CA HIS A 460 -3.81 7.38 15.87
C HIS A 460 -4.75 6.25 15.40
N ARG A 461 -6.06 6.33 15.72
CA ARG A 461 -7.05 5.36 15.20
C ARG A 461 -7.16 5.42 13.68
N ALA A 462 -7.15 6.61 13.09
CA ALA A 462 -7.12 6.78 11.65
C ALA A 462 -5.84 6.20 11.01
N ALA A 463 -4.68 6.33 11.67
CA ALA A 463 -3.42 5.72 11.22
C ALA A 463 -3.53 4.19 11.13
N LEU A 464 -4.09 3.55 12.15
CA LEU A 464 -4.31 2.09 12.18
C LEU A 464 -5.25 1.61 11.06
N LEU A 465 -6.26 2.40 10.68
CA LEU A 465 -7.17 2.08 9.57
C LEU A 465 -6.56 2.38 8.20
N THR A 466 -5.69 3.39 8.12
CA THR A 466 -5.04 3.81 6.86
C THR A 466 -3.94 2.83 6.46
N LEU A 467 -3.21 2.27 7.42
CA LEU A 467 -2.05 1.41 7.16
C LEU A 467 -2.36 0.20 6.24
N PRO A 468 -3.43 -0.59 6.45
CA PRO A 468 -3.78 -1.71 5.57
C PRO A 468 -4.39 -1.27 4.22
N CYS A 469 -4.75 0.02 4.08
CA CYS A 469 -5.25 0.59 2.83
C CYS A 469 -4.12 1.09 1.91
N LEU A 470 -2.88 1.16 2.40
CA LEU A 470 -1.72 1.54 1.60
C LEU A 470 -1.36 0.44 0.61
N GLN A 471 -1.07 0.85 -0.61
CA GLN A 471 -0.80 -0.06 -1.74
C GLN A 471 0.69 -0.13 -2.06
N LYS A 472 1.07 -1.17 -2.82
CA LYS A 472 2.45 -1.34 -3.28
C LYS A 472 2.96 -0.08 -3.99
N GLY A 473 4.18 0.33 -3.66
CA GLY A 473 4.76 1.62 -4.02
C GLY A 473 4.52 2.74 -2.99
N GLN A 474 3.75 2.49 -1.92
CA GLN A 474 3.51 3.44 -0.80
C GLN A 474 4.13 2.95 0.52
N GLU A 475 5.07 2.01 0.47
CA GLU A 475 5.76 1.43 1.62
C GLU A 475 6.47 2.51 2.46
N TYR A 476 7.00 3.56 1.81
CA TYR A 476 7.59 4.70 2.50
C TYR A 476 6.61 5.44 3.43
N LEU A 477 5.32 5.56 3.04
CA LEU A 477 4.28 6.17 3.88
C LEU A 477 3.93 5.25 5.04
N ALA A 478 3.80 3.95 4.77
CA ALA A 478 3.55 2.95 5.79
C ALA A 478 4.67 2.95 6.84
N LYS A 479 5.93 3.03 6.42
CA LYS A 479 7.08 3.18 7.31
C LYS A 479 6.92 4.41 8.20
N CYS A 480 6.66 5.58 7.62
CA CYS A 480 6.46 6.82 8.37
C CYS A 480 5.31 6.69 9.38
N LEU A 481 4.16 6.12 8.99
CA LEU A 481 3.04 5.93 9.92
C LEU A 481 3.38 5.02 11.10
N VAL A 482 4.09 3.91 10.85
CA VAL A 482 4.52 3.01 11.94
C VAL A 482 5.49 3.71 12.88
N SER A 483 6.53 4.37 12.35
CA SER A 483 7.60 4.94 13.16
C SER A 483 7.27 6.27 13.82
N GLU A 484 6.50 7.13 13.15
CA GLU A 484 6.26 8.52 13.58
C GLU A 484 4.90 8.70 14.27
N VAL A 485 3.97 7.75 14.13
CA VAL A 485 2.59 7.90 14.63
C VAL A 485 2.13 6.73 15.49
N ILE A 486 2.10 5.51 14.94
CA ILE A 486 1.55 4.32 15.64
C ILE A 486 2.40 3.97 16.86
N CYS A 487 3.73 4.02 16.72
CA CYS A 487 4.67 3.77 17.81
C CYS A 487 5.22 5.07 18.42
N SER A 488 4.44 6.17 18.40
CA SER A 488 4.81 7.42 19.07
C SER A 488 4.29 7.47 20.51
N GLU A 489 5.13 7.96 21.43
CA GLU A 489 4.73 8.18 22.83
C GLU A 489 3.59 9.20 22.96
N SER A 490 3.56 10.23 22.12
CA SER A 490 2.52 11.28 22.17
C SER A 490 1.13 10.69 21.90
N SER A 491 1.02 9.85 20.88
CA SER A 491 -0.23 9.24 20.44
C SER A 491 -0.80 8.16 21.39
N VAL A 492 -0.03 7.87 22.44
CA VAL A 492 -0.23 6.81 23.42
C VAL A 492 -0.29 7.40 24.86
N GLN A 493 -0.35 8.74 24.99
CA GLN A 493 -0.46 9.42 26.29
C GLN A 493 -1.71 9.01 27.09
N ASP A 494 -2.83 8.72 26.41
CA ASP A 494 -4.04 8.18 27.04
C ASP A 494 -3.76 6.85 27.78
N LEU A 495 -2.75 6.09 27.33
CA LEU A 495 -2.36 4.84 27.95
C LEU A 495 -1.50 5.07 29.19
N ALA A 496 -0.65 6.10 29.19
CA ALA A 496 0.19 6.48 30.32
C ALA A 496 -0.65 7.02 31.49
N GLU A 497 -1.67 7.84 31.21
CA GLU A 497 -2.64 8.32 32.19
C GLU A 497 -3.44 7.15 32.81
N LEU A 498 -3.88 6.19 32.00
CA LEU A 498 -4.52 4.96 32.50
C LEU A 498 -3.58 4.15 33.38
N SER A 499 -2.31 3.98 32.99
CA SER A 499 -1.33 3.22 33.80
C SER A 499 -1.04 3.85 35.17
N THR A 500 -1.16 5.18 35.27
CA THR A 500 -0.90 5.94 36.52
C THR A 500 -2.15 6.09 37.39
N GLN A 501 -3.33 6.22 36.79
CA GLN A 501 -4.61 6.32 37.49
C GLN A 501 -5.12 4.97 38.02
N VAL A 502 -4.76 3.84 37.37
CA VAL A 502 -5.20 2.48 37.74
C VAL A 502 -4.59 1.96 39.05
N ASN A 503 -3.60 2.66 39.63
CA ASN A 503 -3.18 2.38 41.02
C ASN A 503 -4.31 2.58 42.05
N SER A 504 -5.49 3.08 41.66
CA SER A 504 -6.61 3.36 42.57
C SER A 504 -7.89 2.54 42.36
N ILE A 505 -8.08 1.76 41.28
CA ILE A 505 -9.33 0.99 41.08
C ILE A 505 -9.06 -0.37 40.40
N GLY A 506 -9.11 -1.45 41.18
CA GLY A 506 -8.96 -2.84 40.73
C GLY A 506 -10.17 -3.39 39.97
N LEU A 507 -10.36 -2.98 38.72
CA LEU A 507 -11.36 -3.55 37.82
C LEU A 507 -10.65 -4.15 36.59
N ASN A 508 -10.42 -5.47 36.62
CA ASN A 508 -10.00 -6.38 35.52
C ASN A 508 -8.53 -6.83 35.45
N ASP A 509 -7.77 -6.88 36.55
CA ASP A 509 -6.51 -7.61 36.54
C ASP A 509 -6.77 -9.12 36.65
N TYR A 510 -6.36 -9.88 35.64
CA TYR A 510 -6.37 -11.34 35.66
C TYR A 510 -5.02 -11.84 36.18
N GLU A 511 -5.01 -13.01 36.84
CA GLU A 511 -3.76 -13.69 37.18
C GLU A 511 -3.23 -14.44 35.95
N PRO A 512 -1.99 -14.17 35.49
CA PRO A 512 -1.39 -14.90 34.38
C PRO A 512 -1.27 -16.39 34.65
N LEU A 513 -1.45 -17.21 33.61
CA LEU A 513 -1.26 -18.65 33.68
C LEU A 513 0.22 -18.97 33.96
N LYS A 514 0.43 -19.86 34.93
CA LYS A 514 1.78 -20.30 35.35
C LYS A 514 2.15 -21.55 34.56
N SER A 515 3.14 -21.42 33.68
CA SER A 515 3.69 -22.55 32.96
C SER A 515 4.84 -23.18 33.76
N PRO A 516 4.85 -24.51 33.95
CA PRO A 516 5.91 -25.20 34.69
C PRO A 516 7.25 -25.18 33.95
N ALA A 517 7.25 -24.91 32.65
CA ALA A 517 8.45 -24.84 31.82
C ALA A 517 9.08 -23.44 31.78
N LEU A 518 8.41 -22.41 32.32
CA LEU A 518 8.93 -21.04 32.35
C LEU A 518 9.92 -20.84 33.49
N PHE A 519 11.10 -20.28 33.17
CA PHE A 519 12.11 -19.91 34.17
C PHE A 519 11.76 -18.63 34.93
N GLN A 520 10.96 -17.74 34.33
CA GLN A 520 10.54 -16.46 34.92
C GLN A 520 9.01 -16.34 34.90
N PRO A 521 8.39 -15.72 35.93
CA PRO A 521 6.95 -15.57 35.98
C PRO A 521 6.45 -14.65 34.87
N CYS A 522 5.21 -14.89 34.43
CA CYS A 522 4.55 -14.01 33.47
C CYS A 522 4.27 -12.64 34.08
N LEU A 523 4.31 -11.61 33.24
CA LEU A 523 4.08 -10.23 33.60
C LEU A 523 2.58 -9.97 33.86
N SER A 524 2.26 -9.16 34.87
CA SER A 524 0.90 -8.69 35.11
C SER A 524 0.44 -7.71 34.01
N PRO A 525 -0.87 -7.45 33.84
CA PRO A 525 -1.36 -6.50 32.85
C PRO A 525 -0.74 -5.10 32.96
N LEU A 526 -0.54 -4.60 34.18
CA LEU A 526 0.15 -3.34 34.44
C LEU A 526 1.61 -3.36 34.00
N GLN A 527 2.32 -4.46 34.28
CA GLN A 527 3.72 -4.65 33.87
C GLN A 527 3.86 -4.77 32.34
N LEU A 528 2.89 -5.40 31.66
CA LEU A 528 2.82 -5.47 30.20
C LEU A 528 2.72 -4.08 29.57
N THR A 529 1.83 -3.24 30.12
CA THR A 529 1.66 -1.87 29.66
C THR A 529 2.88 -1.02 29.95
N SER A 530 3.45 -1.08 31.15
CA SER A 530 4.66 -0.30 31.48
C SER A 530 5.83 -0.69 30.58
N LYS A 531 6.04 -1.99 30.35
CA LYS A 531 7.10 -2.50 29.47
C LYS A 531 6.88 -2.13 28.00
N LEU A 532 5.62 -2.14 27.54
CA LEU A 532 5.27 -1.69 26.19
C LEU A 532 5.64 -0.21 26.00
N LEU A 533 5.32 0.64 26.97
CA LEU A 533 5.63 2.08 26.92
C LEU A 533 7.13 2.33 26.92
N THR A 534 7.92 1.62 27.75
CA THR A 534 9.38 1.76 27.75
C THR A 534 10.03 1.28 26.45
N ASP A 535 9.44 0.26 25.83
CA ASP A 535 10.02 -0.38 24.66
C ASP A 535 9.54 0.23 23.33
N LEU A 536 8.63 1.21 23.34
CA LEU A 536 7.88 1.66 22.16
C LEU A 536 8.77 2.12 20.99
N SER A 537 9.83 2.86 21.27
CA SER A 537 10.81 3.30 20.26
C SER A 537 11.56 2.11 19.63
N SER A 538 11.91 1.11 20.44
CA SER A 538 12.56 -0.12 19.97
C SER A 538 11.61 -1.04 19.21
N VAL A 539 10.32 -1.07 19.59
CA VAL A 539 9.24 -1.74 18.85
C VAL A 539 9.14 -1.15 17.45
N ALA A 540 9.11 0.18 17.33
CA ALA A 540 9.06 0.87 16.05
C ALA A 540 10.23 0.48 15.14
N GLY A 541 11.46 0.55 15.65
CA GLY A 541 12.67 0.24 14.88
C GLY A 541 12.69 -1.20 14.35
N GLN A 542 12.37 -2.18 15.19
CA GLN A 542 12.36 -3.59 14.81
C GLN A 542 11.19 -3.95 13.88
N LEU A 543 10.03 -3.34 14.06
CA LEU A 543 8.90 -3.58 13.15
C LEU A 543 9.18 -3.05 11.76
N VAL A 544 9.88 -1.92 11.64
CA VAL A 544 10.27 -1.38 10.33
C VAL A 544 11.22 -2.33 9.59
N THR A 545 12.10 -3.05 10.26
CA THR A 545 12.97 -4.05 9.61
C THR A 545 12.20 -5.32 9.24
N SER A 546 11.22 -5.72 10.06
CA SER A 546 10.53 -7.01 9.94
C SER A 546 9.30 -6.96 9.00
N LEU A 547 8.53 -5.87 9.06
CA LEU A 547 7.31 -5.71 8.26
C LEU A 547 7.59 -5.44 6.79
N PHE A 548 8.66 -4.70 6.48
CA PHE A 548 8.92 -4.22 5.13
C PHE A 548 9.96 -5.06 4.40
N GLU A 549 9.66 -5.46 3.18
CA GLU A 549 10.67 -6.01 2.29
C GLU A 549 11.67 -4.91 1.89
N THR A 550 12.96 -5.17 2.11
CA THR A 550 14.02 -4.18 1.89
C THR A 550 14.05 -3.67 0.45
N LYS A 551 13.77 -4.52 -0.54
CA LYS A 551 13.68 -4.13 -1.95
C LYS A 551 12.50 -3.20 -2.19
N ALA A 552 11.26 -3.66 -1.92
CA ALA A 552 10.03 -2.90 -2.10
C ALA A 552 10.08 -1.51 -1.42
N LEU A 553 10.57 -1.44 -0.18
CA LEU A 553 10.72 -0.19 0.54
C LEU A 553 11.70 0.76 -0.17
N LYS A 554 12.85 0.27 -0.63
CA LYS A 554 13.80 1.09 -1.40
C LYS A 554 13.17 1.59 -2.72
N GLU A 555 12.43 0.75 -3.44
CA GLU A 555 11.78 1.17 -4.70
C GLU A 555 10.75 2.26 -4.44
N SER A 556 9.93 2.10 -3.40
CA SER A 556 8.93 3.10 -3.00
C SER A 556 9.56 4.46 -2.69
N VAL A 557 10.72 4.47 -2.02
CA VAL A 557 11.47 5.69 -1.69
C VAL A 557 12.07 6.32 -2.95
N VAL A 558 12.61 5.52 -3.86
CA VAL A 558 13.15 5.97 -5.15
C VAL A 558 12.06 6.66 -5.98
N ILE A 559 10.88 6.03 -6.08
CA ILE A 559 9.72 6.56 -6.82
C ILE A 559 9.20 7.83 -6.14
N SER A 560 9.00 7.80 -4.82
CA SER A 560 8.49 8.95 -4.06
C SER A 560 9.39 10.19 -4.13
N LYS A 561 10.72 9.98 -4.10
CA LYS A 561 11.70 11.07 -4.19
C LYS A 561 12.07 11.44 -5.62
N ASP A 562 11.48 10.77 -6.61
CA ASP A 562 11.77 10.95 -8.02
C ASP A 562 13.29 10.93 -8.32
N ILE A 563 13.96 9.83 -7.91
CA ILE A 563 15.40 9.62 -8.14
C ILE A 563 15.57 8.97 -9.51
N THR A 564 15.56 9.80 -10.56
CA THR A 564 15.42 9.39 -11.96
C THR A 564 16.41 8.33 -12.44
N PHE A 565 17.68 8.40 -12.04
CA PHE A 565 18.68 7.41 -12.48
C PHE A 565 18.53 6.02 -11.84
N LEU A 566 17.71 5.87 -10.80
CA LEU A 566 17.38 4.57 -10.19
C LEU A 566 16.03 4.01 -10.68
N ILE A 567 15.24 4.79 -11.42
CA ILE A 567 13.95 4.36 -11.96
C ILE A 567 14.21 3.51 -13.22
N SER A 568 13.99 2.21 -13.10
CA SER A 568 14.15 1.26 -14.21
C SER A 568 12.93 1.23 -15.14
N THR A 569 11.73 1.46 -14.59
CA THR A 569 10.45 1.41 -15.29
C THR A 569 9.44 2.36 -14.65
N ASN A 570 8.49 2.86 -15.44
CA ASN A 570 7.34 3.63 -14.96
C ASN A 570 6.09 2.73 -14.83
N THR A 571 6.22 1.44 -15.10
CA THR A 571 5.15 0.44 -14.95
C THR A 571 5.16 -0.17 -13.56
N ILE A 572 4.00 -0.68 -13.16
CA ILE A 572 3.83 -1.39 -11.89
C ILE A 572 3.48 -2.82 -12.27
N GLU A 573 4.25 -3.77 -11.77
CA GLU A 573 4.01 -5.19 -12.06
C GLU A 573 2.63 -5.60 -11.55
N HIS A 574 1.94 -6.43 -12.34
CA HIS A 574 0.68 -7.00 -11.90
C HIS A 574 0.94 -7.92 -10.70
N THR A 575 0.58 -7.47 -9.52
CA THR A 575 0.72 -8.24 -8.28
C THR A 575 -0.63 -8.81 -7.86
N GLU A 576 -0.64 -10.05 -7.35
CA GLU A 576 -1.88 -10.69 -6.89
C GLU A 576 -2.49 -9.97 -5.69
N ALA A 577 -1.65 -9.38 -4.82
CA ALA A 577 -2.04 -8.52 -3.72
C ALA A 577 -1.60 -7.07 -3.98
N MET A 578 -2.58 -6.16 -4.04
CA MET A 578 -2.37 -4.73 -4.29
C MET A 578 -1.90 -3.96 -3.04
N ASN A 579 -2.34 -4.40 -1.86
CA ASN A 579 -2.02 -3.74 -0.59
C ASN A 579 -0.63 -4.16 -0.09
N VAL A 580 0.03 -3.27 0.66
CA VAL A 580 1.33 -3.57 1.32
C VAL A 580 1.15 -4.64 2.40
N PHE A 581 0.05 -4.53 3.15
CA PHE A 581 -0.25 -5.40 4.28
C PHE A 581 -1.60 -6.07 4.16
N ASP A 582 -1.76 -7.20 4.86
CA ASP A 582 -3.06 -7.78 5.13
C ASP A 582 -3.71 -7.15 6.38
N ASP A 583 -4.92 -7.58 6.70
CA ASP A 583 -5.69 -7.04 7.83
C ASP A 583 -5.08 -7.41 9.21
N TYR A 584 -4.17 -8.39 9.27
CA TYR A 584 -3.51 -8.90 10.48
C TYR A 584 -2.04 -8.49 10.53
N TRP A 585 -1.71 -7.36 9.92
CA TRP A 585 -0.36 -6.84 9.75
C TRP A 585 0.53 -6.81 11.00
N PRO A 586 0.04 -6.60 12.26
CA PRO A 586 0.92 -6.64 13.44
C PRO A 586 1.58 -8.00 13.66
N LEU A 587 0.97 -9.08 13.12
CA LEU A 587 1.45 -10.46 13.20
C LEU A 587 2.07 -10.94 11.88
N LEU A 588 2.26 -10.03 10.91
CA LEU A 588 2.86 -10.36 9.62
C LEU A 588 4.27 -10.99 9.73
N PRO A 589 5.15 -10.58 10.66
CA PRO A 589 6.47 -11.21 10.79
C PRO A 589 6.36 -12.70 11.15
N LEU A 590 5.49 -13.07 12.09
CA LEU A 590 5.20 -14.48 12.41
C LEU A 590 4.69 -15.26 11.20
N LYS A 591 3.81 -14.64 10.40
CA LYS A 591 3.27 -15.24 9.18
C LYS A 591 4.36 -15.45 8.12
N LYS A 592 5.26 -14.49 7.92
CA LYS A 592 6.40 -14.61 6.98
C LYS A 592 7.30 -15.78 7.36
N ILE A 593 7.68 -15.89 8.63
CA ILE A 593 8.54 -16.99 9.12
C ILE A 593 7.87 -18.34 8.90
N MET A 594 6.57 -18.46 9.19
CA MET A 594 5.82 -19.71 8.95
C MET A 594 5.78 -20.06 7.47
N LEU A 595 5.55 -19.08 6.60
CA LEU A 595 5.53 -19.29 5.15
C LEU A 595 6.89 -19.74 4.62
N GLU A 596 7.99 -19.13 5.08
CA GLU A 596 9.35 -19.54 4.75
C GLU A 596 9.62 -21.00 5.15
N LYS A 597 9.21 -21.41 6.35
CA LYS A 597 9.32 -22.79 6.83
C LYS A 597 8.53 -23.76 5.95
N ILE A 598 7.29 -23.41 5.57
CA ILE A 598 6.47 -24.22 4.66
C ILE A 598 7.14 -24.37 3.29
N ILE A 599 7.67 -23.28 2.74
CA ILE A 599 8.37 -23.30 1.44
C ILE A 599 9.62 -24.19 1.52
N GLN A 600 10.43 -24.06 2.57
CA GLN A 600 11.62 -24.90 2.75
C GLN A 600 11.27 -26.39 2.86
N MET A 601 10.21 -26.74 3.58
CA MET A 601 9.71 -28.10 3.66
C MET A 601 9.22 -28.61 2.30
N ALA A 602 8.52 -27.78 1.52
CA ALA A 602 8.05 -28.15 0.19
C ALA A 602 9.23 -28.42 -0.77
N ILE A 603 10.25 -27.57 -0.77
CA ILE A 603 11.46 -27.74 -1.57
C ILE A 603 12.21 -29.03 -1.18
N ALA A 604 12.35 -29.31 0.12
CA ALA A 604 12.97 -30.53 0.61
C ALA A 604 12.20 -31.79 0.14
N ASN A 605 10.86 -31.73 0.19
CA ASN A 605 10.01 -32.83 -0.26
C ASN A 605 10.06 -33.04 -1.78
N GLU A 606 10.20 -31.99 -2.59
CA GLU A 606 10.41 -32.11 -4.04
C GLU A 606 11.78 -32.74 -4.36
N LYS A 607 12.85 -32.26 -3.71
CA LYS A 607 14.19 -32.86 -3.85
C LYS A 607 14.23 -34.35 -3.46
N ALA A 608 13.46 -34.74 -2.45
CA ALA A 608 13.33 -36.14 -2.03
C ALA A 608 12.57 -37.01 -3.06
N LYS A 609 11.69 -36.43 -3.88
CA LYS A 609 10.93 -37.13 -4.94
C LYS A 609 11.73 -37.31 -6.23
N ASP A 610 12.66 -36.41 -6.55
CA ASP A 610 13.46 -36.46 -7.78
C ASP A 610 14.64 -37.45 -7.75
N GLY A 611 14.78 -38.27 -6.71
CA GLY A 611 15.67 -39.44 -6.71
C GLY A 611 17.18 -39.16 -6.74
N HIS A 612 17.62 -37.90 -6.71
CA HIS A 612 19.02 -37.53 -6.48
C HIS A 612 19.30 -37.53 -4.97
N VAL A 613 19.50 -38.74 -4.43
CA VAL A 613 20.19 -38.91 -3.16
C VAL A 613 21.68 -38.77 -3.43
N GLU A 614 22.18 -37.53 -3.49
CA GLU A 614 23.61 -37.31 -3.23
C GLU A 614 23.86 -37.71 -1.78
N LYS A 615 24.62 -38.78 -1.59
CA LYS A 615 25.01 -39.31 -0.27
C LYS A 615 26.02 -38.42 0.47
N ASP A 616 26.42 -37.27 -0.10
CA ASP A 616 27.40 -36.35 0.47
C ASP A 616 26.92 -34.89 0.47
N SER A 617 25.65 -34.65 0.77
CA SER A 617 25.24 -33.37 1.35
C SER A 617 24.67 -33.65 2.72
N ALA A 618 25.37 -33.17 3.76
CA ALA A 618 24.90 -33.15 5.12
C ALA A 618 23.40 -32.84 5.18
N ALA A 619 22.67 -33.58 6.03
CA ALA A 619 21.40 -33.10 6.57
C ALA A 619 21.54 -31.59 6.82
N PRO A 620 20.55 -30.75 6.44
CA PRO A 620 20.70 -29.30 6.44
C PRO A 620 21.45 -28.88 7.69
N GLU A 621 22.70 -28.45 7.53
CA GLU A 621 23.55 -28.09 8.65
C GLU A 621 22.82 -26.99 9.43
N GLY A 622 22.53 -27.36 10.66
CA GLY A 622 21.31 -26.96 11.34
C GLY A 622 20.85 -28.12 12.21
N SER A 623 21.77 -28.77 12.91
CA SER A 623 21.45 -29.23 14.26
C SER A 623 21.04 -27.96 15.01
N ILE A 624 19.73 -27.69 14.95
CA ILE A 624 19.06 -26.60 15.65
C ILE A 624 19.54 -26.75 17.08
N SER A 625 20.29 -25.78 17.60
CA SER A 625 20.17 -25.54 19.04
C SER A 625 18.68 -25.45 19.28
N ASP A 626 18.07 -26.36 20.05
CA ASP A 626 16.62 -26.39 20.31
C ASP A 626 16.06 -25.04 20.80
N GLN A 627 16.95 -24.11 21.13
CA GLN A 627 16.70 -22.72 21.45
C GLN A 627 16.63 -21.83 20.21
N SER A 628 15.50 -21.15 20.08
CA SER A 628 15.28 -20.04 19.17
C SER A 628 16.34 -18.97 19.33
N LYS A 629 16.82 -18.42 18.21
CA LYS A 629 17.82 -17.36 18.21
C LYS A 629 17.29 -16.13 18.99
N PRO A 630 18.13 -15.43 19.77
CA PRO A 630 17.72 -14.25 20.51
C PRO A 630 17.06 -13.16 19.64
N GLU A 631 17.53 -13.01 18.40
CA GLU A 631 16.99 -12.08 17.40
C GLU A 631 15.51 -12.37 17.09
N LEU A 632 15.16 -13.65 16.93
CA LEU A 632 13.80 -14.12 16.66
C LEU A 632 12.88 -13.87 17.87
N ILE A 633 13.38 -14.11 19.08
CA ILE A 633 12.64 -13.86 20.32
C ILE A 633 12.31 -12.37 20.45
N ILE A 634 13.27 -11.49 20.16
CA ILE A 634 13.08 -10.04 20.19
C ILE A 634 12.03 -9.64 19.14
N GLU A 635 12.17 -10.09 17.89
CA GLU A 635 11.25 -9.79 16.81
C GLU A 635 9.81 -10.16 17.16
N ILE A 636 9.59 -11.39 17.63
CA ILE A 636 8.26 -11.88 18.01
C ILE A 636 7.72 -11.15 19.23
N SER A 637 8.57 -10.85 20.22
CA SER A 637 8.18 -10.02 21.37
C SER A 637 7.68 -8.64 20.93
N ARG A 638 8.35 -7.99 19.97
CA ARG A 638 7.93 -6.67 19.45
C ARG A 638 6.60 -6.76 18.68
N CYS A 639 6.38 -7.83 17.92
CA CYS A 639 5.12 -8.06 17.21
C CYS A 639 3.94 -8.25 18.17
N LEU A 640 4.15 -9.05 19.23
CA LEU A 640 3.12 -9.28 20.25
C LEU A 640 2.87 -8.04 21.10
N GLN A 641 3.88 -7.23 21.39
CA GLN A 641 3.74 -5.92 22.03
C GLN A 641 2.82 -4.99 21.24
N LEU A 642 3.05 -4.86 19.93
CA LEU A 642 2.19 -4.06 19.06
C LEU A 642 0.78 -4.64 18.95
N THR A 643 0.67 -5.96 18.85
CA THR A 643 -0.63 -6.66 18.80
C THR A 643 -1.42 -6.42 20.07
N TYR A 644 -0.77 -6.47 21.24
CA TYR A 644 -1.36 -6.14 22.52
C TYR A 644 -1.81 -4.69 22.58
N LEU A 645 -0.99 -3.73 22.11
CA LEU A 645 -1.38 -2.32 21.99
C LEU A 645 -2.68 -2.17 21.19
N CYS A 646 -2.74 -2.83 20.03
CA CYS A 646 -3.90 -2.80 19.14
C CYS A 646 -5.15 -3.40 19.80
N LEU A 647 -5.04 -4.60 20.38
CA LEU A 647 -6.18 -5.35 20.92
C LEU A 647 -6.68 -4.81 22.26
N ARG A 648 -5.80 -4.32 23.13
CA ARG A 648 -6.17 -3.76 24.45
C ARG A 648 -6.75 -2.37 24.32
N TYR A 649 -6.11 -1.51 23.54
CA TYR A 649 -6.36 -0.06 23.58
C TYR A 649 -7.02 0.52 22.33
N ARG A 650 -6.99 -0.22 21.21
CA ARG A 650 -7.57 0.21 19.94
C ARG A 650 -8.47 -0.87 19.33
N ASN A 651 -9.02 -1.76 20.17
CA ASN A 651 -9.83 -2.92 19.79
C ASN A 651 -10.92 -2.57 18.77
N SER A 652 -11.73 -1.56 19.09
CA SER A 652 -12.85 -1.09 18.26
C SER A 652 -12.44 -0.62 16.87
N THR A 653 -11.15 -0.33 16.66
CA THR A 653 -10.58 0.13 15.39
C THR A 653 -10.08 -1.06 14.58
N VAL A 654 -9.22 -1.90 15.17
CA VAL A 654 -8.66 -3.05 14.46
C VAL A 654 -9.71 -4.11 14.14
N MET A 655 -10.74 -4.27 14.99
CA MET A 655 -11.84 -5.22 14.78
C MET A 655 -12.85 -4.79 13.70
N GLN A 656 -12.75 -3.59 13.11
CA GLN A 656 -13.61 -3.18 11.99
C GLN A 656 -13.32 -3.98 10.72
N CYS A 657 -12.05 -4.29 10.50
CA CYS A 657 -11.59 -4.95 9.28
C CYS A 657 -11.11 -6.38 9.52
N THR A 658 -11.16 -6.87 10.76
CA THR A 658 -10.67 -8.19 11.16
C THR A 658 -11.75 -8.97 11.91
N ASN A 659 -11.50 -10.24 12.17
CA ASN A 659 -12.35 -11.07 13.01
C ASN A 659 -11.52 -11.85 14.04
N ILE A 660 -12.20 -12.34 15.09
CA ILE A 660 -11.55 -13.00 16.22
C ILE A 660 -10.84 -14.27 15.76
N THR A 661 -11.47 -15.09 14.91
CA THR A 661 -10.86 -16.32 14.37
C THR A 661 -9.52 -16.03 13.69
N GLY A 662 -9.45 -14.99 12.87
CA GLY A 662 -8.23 -14.61 12.16
C GLY A 662 -7.13 -14.22 13.13
N TRP A 663 -7.41 -13.41 14.14
CA TRP A 663 -6.43 -13.09 15.19
C TRP A 663 -5.95 -14.34 15.93
N LEU A 664 -6.86 -15.21 16.36
CA LEU A 664 -6.51 -16.45 17.06
C LEU A 664 -5.61 -17.36 16.21
N ARG A 665 -5.88 -17.48 14.91
CA ARG A 665 -5.01 -18.27 14.02
C ARG A 665 -3.63 -17.65 13.85
N HIS A 666 -3.54 -16.34 13.64
CA HIS A 666 -2.23 -15.69 13.52
C HIS A 666 -1.45 -15.75 14.83
N LEU A 667 -2.12 -15.61 15.98
CA LEU A 667 -1.50 -15.79 17.29
C LEU A 667 -1.04 -17.24 17.49
N SER A 668 -1.79 -18.23 17.01
CA SER A 668 -1.39 -19.64 17.12
C SER A 668 -0.07 -19.96 16.42
N LEU A 669 0.38 -19.12 15.49
CA LEU A 669 1.67 -19.28 14.83
C LEU A 669 2.85 -19.22 15.81
N THR A 670 2.70 -18.58 16.98
CA THR A 670 3.73 -18.59 18.02
C THR A 670 4.05 -20.01 18.52
N PHE A 671 3.10 -20.94 18.45
CA PHE A 671 3.29 -22.35 18.81
C PHE A 671 3.80 -23.21 17.63
N LEU A 672 3.55 -22.78 16.39
CA LEU A 672 3.81 -23.58 15.18
C LEU A 672 5.16 -23.24 14.51
N VAL A 673 5.64 -22.01 14.70
CA VAL A 673 6.87 -21.51 14.08
C VAL A 673 8.11 -22.24 14.63
N ALA A 674 8.26 -22.31 15.95
CA ALA A 674 9.33 -23.04 16.63
C ALA A 674 8.84 -23.69 17.92
N SER A 675 9.60 -24.67 18.41
CA SER A 675 9.21 -25.54 19.51
C SER A 675 9.31 -24.91 20.90
N ASP A 676 9.99 -23.77 21.01
CA ASP A 676 10.36 -23.15 22.29
C ASP A 676 9.97 -21.66 22.42
N LEU A 677 9.51 -21.01 21.35
CA LEU A 677 9.20 -19.57 21.36
C LEU A 677 8.18 -19.17 22.43
N PHE A 678 7.12 -19.97 22.58
CA PHE A 678 6.08 -19.73 23.59
C PHE A 678 6.57 -19.95 25.03
N LEU A 679 7.75 -20.55 25.22
CA LEU A 679 8.42 -20.74 26.50
C LEU A 679 9.29 -19.52 26.89
N ASP A 680 9.38 -18.48 26.06
CA ASP A 680 9.93 -17.21 26.52
C ASP A 680 8.89 -16.48 27.38
N HIS A 681 9.31 -15.97 28.54
CA HIS A 681 8.40 -15.33 29.49
C HIS A 681 7.75 -14.05 28.93
N ILE A 682 8.44 -13.27 28.08
CA ILE A 682 7.89 -12.05 27.48
C ILE A 682 6.86 -12.44 26.42
N ILE A 683 7.22 -13.37 25.54
CA ILE A 683 6.32 -13.89 24.49
C ILE A 683 5.06 -14.48 25.13
N SER A 684 5.19 -15.38 26.11
CA SER A 684 4.07 -15.98 26.83
C SER A 684 3.17 -14.91 27.48
N SER A 685 3.76 -13.91 28.15
CA SER A 685 3.00 -12.87 28.83
C SER A 685 2.17 -12.02 27.87
N TYR A 686 2.75 -11.56 26.74
CA TYR A 686 1.99 -10.80 25.75
C TYR A 686 1.01 -11.67 24.96
N LEU A 687 1.31 -12.95 24.73
CA LEU A 687 0.39 -13.90 24.10
C LEU A 687 -0.87 -14.09 24.96
N GLN A 688 -0.71 -14.35 26.26
CA GLN A 688 -1.82 -14.43 27.21
C GLN A 688 -2.62 -13.12 27.25
N GLY A 689 -1.93 -11.97 27.27
CA GLY A 689 -2.57 -10.66 27.20
C GLY A 689 -3.44 -10.49 25.96
N CYS A 690 -2.91 -10.84 24.78
CA CYS A 690 -3.67 -10.78 23.52
C CYS A 690 -4.88 -11.71 23.52
N LEU A 691 -4.72 -12.94 24.01
CA LEU A 691 -5.83 -13.90 24.11
C LEU A 691 -6.92 -13.42 25.06
N ARG A 692 -6.57 -12.86 26.22
CA ARG A 692 -7.53 -12.28 27.16
C ARG A 692 -8.35 -11.16 26.51
N GLU A 693 -7.70 -10.28 25.76
CA GLU A 693 -8.37 -9.17 25.07
C GLU A 693 -9.27 -9.61 23.91
N LEU A 694 -8.97 -10.73 23.26
CA LEU A 694 -9.81 -11.28 22.20
C LEU A 694 -11.03 -12.04 22.73
N LEU A 695 -10.88 -12.73 23.87
CA LEU A 695 -11.89 -13.65 24.39
C LEU A 695 -12.85 -13.01 25.40
N LYS A 696 -12.49 -11.86 25.98
CA LYS A 696 -13.39 -11.09 26.85
C LYS A 696 -14.70 -10.70 26.14
N ASP A 697 -15.71 -10.33 26.90
CA ASP A 697 -17.01 -9.84 26.40
C ASP A 697 -17.70 -10.79 25.39
N GLY A 698 -17.52 -12.10 25.58
CA GLY A 698 -18.11 -13.13 24.73
C GLY A 698 -17.42 -13.32 23.37
N GLY A 699 -16.16 -12.87 23.24
CA GLY A 699 -15.38 -13.05 22.01
C GLY A 699 -15.19 -14.51 21.61
N ASN A 700 -15.15 -15.43 22.58
CA ASN A 700 -15.11 -16.87 22.36
C ASN A 700 -16.28 -17.39 21.51
N LYS A 701 -17.47 -16.78 21.58
CA LYS A 701 -18.66 -17.18 20.80
C LYS A 701 -18.64 -16.71 19.36
N LYS A 702 -17.69 -15.84 18.97
CA LYS A 702 -17.58 -15.25 17.63
C LYS A 702 -16.57 -15.99 16.74
N ILE A 703 -16.17 -17.20 17.13
CA ILE A 703 -15.30 -18.06 16.32
C ILE A 703 -16.12 -18.57 15.13
N ASP A 704 -15.59 -18.31 13.94
CA ASP A 704 -16.13 -18.70 12.64
C ASP A 704 -15.28 -19.83 12.04
N ASP A 705 -15.91 -20.98 11.87
CA ASP A 705 -15.34 -22.24 11.40
C ASP A 705 -15.27 -22.34 9.87
N LYS A 706 -15.90 -21.43 9.12
CA LYS A 706 -15.99 -21.46 7.65
C LYS A 706 -14.92 -20.63 6.94
N LEU A 707 -14.10 -19.90 7.68
CA LEU A 707 -13.04 -19.07 7.08
C LEU A 707 -11.90 -19.95 6.50
N GLU A 708 -11.73 -19.85 5.19
CA GLU A 708 -10.55 -20.35 4.46
C GLU A 708 -9.42 -19.33 4.50
N PHE A 709 -8.19 -19.78 4.74
CA PHE A 709 -7.00 -18.91 4.79
C PHE A 709 -5.90 -19.44 3.87
N SER A 710 -5.28 -18.52 3.13
CA SER A 710 -4.15 -18.82 2.24
C SER A 710 -2.98 -19.47 3.01
N GLY A 711 -2.60 -20.70 2.65
CA GLY A 711 -1.39 -21.37 3.14
C GLY A 711 -1.52 -22.13 4.46
N LEU A 712 -2.60 -21.95 5.24
CA LEU A 712 -2.79 -22.64 6.53
C LEU A 712 -3.88 -23.74 6.51
N GLY A 713 -4.53 -23.94 5.36
CA GLY A 713 -5.60 -24.93 5.20
C GLY A 713 -6.93 -24.47 5.79
N ASN A 714 -7.90 -25.39 5.82
CA ASN A 714 -9.18 -25.13 6.47
C ASN A 714 -9.03 -25.12 8.01
N SER A 715 -10.09 -24.71 8.70
CA SER A 715 -10.15 -24.63 10.16
C SER A 715 -9.81 -25.94 10.86
N PHE A 716 -10.21 -27.07 10.27
CA PHE A 716 -10.02 -28.40 10.83
C PHE A 716 -8.56 -28.87 10.73
N ASP A 717 -7.94 -28.69 9.56
CA ASP A 717 -6.53 -29.01 9.32
C ASP A 717 -5.60 -28.16 10.21
N TRP A 718 -5.93 -26.89 10.40
CA TRP A 718 -5.23 -26.01 11.33
C TRP A 718 -5.30 -26.55 12.76
N TYR A 719 -6.49 -26.93 13.22
CA TYR A 719 -6.67 -27.45 14.58
C TYR A 719 -5.96 -28.78 14.79
N LYS A 720 -6.01 -29.68 13.80
CA LYS A 720 -5.29 -30.94 13.82
C LYS A 720 -3.78 -30.73 14.05
N LYS A 721 -3.17 -29.84 13.25
CA LYS A 721 -1.75 -29.48 13.39
C LYS A 721 -1.44 -28.89 14.77
N LEU A 722 -2.36 -28.10 15.32
CA LEU A 722 -2.20 -27.49 16.64
C LEU A 722 -2.14 -28.57 17.74
N ILE A 723 -3.02 -29.57 17.70
CA ILE A 723 -3.02 -30.68 18.66
C ILE A 723 -1.75 -31.55 18.49
N GLU A 724 -1.39 -31.89 17.26
CA GLU A 724 -0.17 -32.67 16.96
C GLU A 724 1.09 -31.97 17.50
N GLN A 725 1.21 -30.66 17.28
CA GLN A 725 2.32 -29.87 17.81
C GLN A 725 2.31 -29.80 19.34
N TYR A 726 1.13 -29.74 19.97
CA TYR A 726 1.02 -29.75 21.42
C TYR A 726 1.52 -31.07 22.03
N CYS A 727 1.13 -32.21 21.45
CA CYS A 727 1.63 -33.52 21.88
C CYS A 727 3.15 -33.61 21.75
N ALA A 728 3.72 -33.02 20.70
CA ALA A 728 5.14 -33.11 20.42
C ALA A 728 6.01 -32.26 21.35
N VAL A 729 5.64 -31.00 21.62
CA VAL A 729 6.56 -30.01 22.21
C VAL A 729 5.96 -29.09 23.28
N SER A 730 4.73 -29.32 23.75
CA SER A 730 4.07 -28.35 24.64
C SER A 730 4.64 -28.25 26.04
N TYR A 731 5.29 -29.31 26.54
CA TYR A 731 5.65 -29.46 27.96
C TYR A 731 4.46 -29.27 28.93
N GLY A 732 3.22 -29.46 28.46
CA GLY A 732 2.00 -29.19 29.22
C GLY A 732 1.71 -27.70 29.46
N ASP A 733 2.20 -26.81 28.58
CA ASP A 733 2.00 -25.36 28.72
C ASP A 733 0.51 -24.99 28.77
N PRO A 734 0.09 -24.19 29.78
CA PRO A 734 -1.32 -23.86 29.99
C PRO A 734 -1.88 -22.88 28.93
N THR A 735 -1.06 -22.00 28.36
CA THR A 735 -1.50 -21.06 27.30
C THR A 735 -1.76 -21.82 26.01
N PHE A 736 -0.87 -22.75 25.68
CA PHE A 736 -1.04 -23.64 24.53
C PHE A 736 -2.26 -24.57 24.74
N ALA A 737 -2.43 -25.12 25.94
CA ALA A 737 -3.60 -25.91 26.30
C ALA A 737 -4.92 -25.13 26.14
N LEU A 738 -4.94 -23.86 26.56
CA LEU A 738 -6.11 -22.98 26.41
C LEU A 738 -6.48 -22.78 24.93
N MET A 739 -5.49 -22.65 24.05
CA MET A 739 -5.71 -22.52 22.61
C MET A 739 -6.35 -23.77 21.98
N LEU A 740 -6.04 -24.96 22.50
CA LEU A 740 -6.67 -26.21 22.05
C LEU A 740 -8.12 -26.33 22.51
N LEU A 741 -8.46 -25.76 23.66
CA LEU A 741 -9.82 -25.79 24.19
C LEU A 741 -10.77 -24.84 23.43
N LEU A 742 -10.25 -23.81 22.74
CA LEU A 742 -11.10 -22.85 22.01
C LEU A 742 -12.09 -23.51 21.03
N PRO A 743 -11.67 -24.41 20.12
CA PRO A 743 -12.61 -25.10 19.21
C PRO A 743 -13.36 -26.27 19.87
N ALA A 744 -13.05 -26.62 21.12
CA ALA A 744 -13.68 -27.72 21.85
C ALA A 744 -14.95 -27.32 22.61
N GLN A 745 -15.38 -26.04 22.52
CA GLN A 745 -16.63 -25.55 23.11
C GLN A 745 -17.86 -26.17 22.44
N GLN A 746 -18.99 -26.23 23.15
CA GLN A 746 -20.19 -26.96 22.70
C GLN A 746 -20.83 -26.36 21.44
N PHE A 747 -20.76 -25.05 21.27
CA PHE A 747 -21.30 -24.37 20.07
C PHE A 747 -20.44 -24.55 18.81
N CYS A 748 -19.20 -25.05 18.93
CA CYS A 748 -18.36 -25.35 17.78
C CYS A 748 -18.74 -26.71 17.16
N PRO A 749 -18.38 -26.95 15.87
CA PRO A 749 -18.61 -28.24 15.23
C PRO A 749 -18.04 -29.42 16.01
N ILE A 750 -18.83 -30.48 16.13
CA ILE A 750 -18.47 -31.70 16.88
C ILE A 750 -17.15 -32.34 16.41
N ALA A 751 -16.79 -32.15 15.13
CA ALA A 751 -15.56 -32.66 14.55
C ALA A 751 -14.30 -32.25 15.36
N PHE A 752 -14.25 -31.02 15.90
CA PHE A 752 -13.14 -30.56 16.72
C PHE A 752 -13.04 -31.34 18.04
N ARG A 753 -14.16 -31.50 18.76
CA ARG A 753 -14.21 -32.30 20.00
C ARG A 753 -13.87 -33.76 19.71
N SER A 754 -14.43 -34.31 18.64
CA SER A 754 -14.23 -35.69 18.21
C SER A 754 -12.77 -36.01 17.88
N LEU A 755 -12.04 -35.04 17.30
CA LEU A 755 -10.61 -35.16 17.03
C LEU A 755 -9.77 -35.16 18.31
N LEU A 756 -10.00 -34.19 19.22
CA LEU A 756 -9.25 -34.06 20.47
C LEU A 756 -9.46 -35.25 21.42
N TRP A 757 -10.70 -35.72 21.55
CA TRP A 757 -11.07 -36.82 22.45
C TRP A 757 -10.97 -38.22 21.79
N GLY A 758 -10.68 -38.27 20.49
CA GLY A 758 -10.56 -39.49 19.70
C GLY A 758 -9.13 -39.68 19.20
N ASP A 759 -8.92 -39.44 17.91
CA ASP A 759 -7.68 -39.78 17.19
C ASP A 759 -6.41 -39.17 17.81
N LEU A 760 -6.55 -38.02 18.49
CA LEU A 760 -5.44 -37.32 19.13
C LEU A 760 -5.60 -37.22 20.66
N SER A 761 -6.17 -38.27 21.29
CA SER A 761 -6.39 -38.33 22.75
C SER A 761 -5.12 -38.27 23.59
N ASP A 762 -3.94 -38.49 22.99
CA ASP A 762 -2.64 -38.36 23.64
C ASP A 762 -2.37 -36.95 24.18
N ALA A 763 -3.09 -35.94 23.70
CA ALA A 763 -3.04 -34.57 24.22
C ALA A 763 -3.70 -34.43 25.60
N LEU A 764 -4.74 -35.22 25.91
CA LEU A 764 -5.59 -35.03 27.09
C LEU A 764 -4.80 -35.09 28.41
N PRO A 765 -3.88 -36.05 28.65
CA PRO A 765 -3.11 -36.15 29.89
C PRO A 765 -2.19 -34.95 30.17
N LEU A 766 -1.85 -34.19 29.12
CA LEU A 766 -0.96 -33.03 29.18
C LEU A 766 -1.72 -31.73 29.53
N ILE A 767 -3.04 -31.70 29.32
CA ILE A 767 -3.89 -30.53 29.62
C ILE A 767 -4.19 -30.48 31.13
N ARG A 768 -3.38 -29.70 31.87
CA ARG A 768 -3.41 -29.59 33.34
C ARG A 768 -4.21 -28.41 33.88
N LEU A 769 -5.03 -27.77 33.04
CA LEU A 769 -5.80 -26.57 33.39
C LEU A 769 -6.85 -26.86 34.49
N LYS A 770 -6.99 -25.93 35.43
CA LYS A 770 -8.07 -25.90 36.42
C LYS A 770 -9.27 -25.13 35.88
N VAL A 771 -10.43 -25.32 36.51
CA VAL A 771 -11.66 -24.58 36.19
C VAL A 771 -11.45 -23.08 36.30
N SER A 772 -10.74 -22.60 37.34
CA SER A 772 -10.39 -21.19 37.53
C SER A 772 -9.52 -20.63 36.40
N ASP A 773 -8.60 -21.45 35.87
CA ASP A 773 -7.67 -21.06 34.81
C ASP A 773 -8.44 -20.84 33.50
N VAL A 774 -9.41 -21.71 33.19
CA VAL A 774 -10.27 -21.58 32.02
C VAL A 774 -11.23 -20.41 32.17
N GLU A 775 -11.90 -20.27 33.33
CA GLU A 775 -12.86 -19.19 33.63
C GLU A 775 -12.21 -17.79 33.49
N THR A 776 -10.90 -17.70 33.67
CA THR A 776 -10.12 -16.47 33.47
C THR A 776 -10.12 -16.00 32.01
N PHE A 777 -10.37 -16.85 31.03
CA PHE A 777 -10.36 -16.47 29.61
C PHE A 777 -11.71 -16.69 28.93
N MET A 778 -12.45 -17.72 29.33
CA MET A 778 -13.70 -18.11 28.71
C MET A 778 -14.66 -18.67 29.77
N PRO A 779 -15.97 -18.43 29.64
CA PRO A 779 -16.93 -19.00 30.56
C PRO A 779 -16.96 -20.53 30.44
N VAL A 780 -16.78 -21.24 31.56
CA VAL A 780 -16.79 -22.71 31.60
C VAL A 780 -18.12 -23.28 31.08
N SER A 781 -19.22 -22.53 31.24
CA SER A 781 -20.53 -22.90 30.67
C SER A 781 -20.51 -23.12 29.16
N ALA A 782 -19.60 -22.49 28.41
CA ALA A 782 -19.44 -22.72 26.97
C ALA A 782 -19.01 -24.16 26.61
N PHE A 783 -18.45 -24.89 27.57
CA PHE A 783 -18.04 -26.29 27.40
C PHE A 783 -19.07 -27.28 27.94
N LEU A 784 -19.99 -26.81 28.78
CA LEU A 784 -21.00 -27.64 29.46
C LEU A 784 -22.36 -27.56 28.76
N GLU A 785 -22.68 -26.42 28.13
CA GLU A 785 -24.01 -26.15 27.58
C GLU A 785 -23.98 -25.89 26.05
N PRO A 786 -24.87 -26.52 25.26
CA PRO A 786 -25.81 -27.57 25.68
C PRO A 786 -25.10 -28.88 26.06
N PRO A 787 -25.77 -29.79 26.80
CA PRO A 787 -25.22 -31.11 27.10
C PRO A 787 -24.94 -31.91 25.83
N GLU A 788 -23.84 -32.67 25.82
CA GLU A 788 -23.45 -33.50 24.68
C GLU A 788 -24.47 -34.63 24.47
N LYS A 789 -24.97 -34.74 23.23
CA LYS A 789 -26.00 -35.72 22.84
C LYS A 789 -25.45 -36.80 21.92
N ASP A 790 -24.27 -36.57 21.36
CA ASP A 790 -23.65 -37.51 20.45
C ASP A 790 -23.11 -38.75 21.21
N PRO A 791 -23.58 -39.96 20.88
CA PRO A 791 -23.20 -41.16 21.60
C PRO A 791 -21.73 -41.53 21.43
N GLU A 792 -21.11 -41.21 20.29
CA GLU A 792 -19.69 -41.46 20.07
C GLU A 792 -18.82 -40.57 20.97
N MET A 793 -19.17 -39.29 21.08
CA MET A 793 -18.50 -38.36 22.00
C MET A 793 -18.66 -38.77 23.47
N LEU A 794 -19.86 -39.16 23.89
CA LEU A 794 -20.10 -39.65 25.26
C LEU A 794 -19.30 -40.93 25.55
N HIS A 795 -19.18 -41.83 24.57
CA HIS A 795 -18.31 -43.00 24.67
C HIS A 795 -16.84 -42.61 24.80
N LYS A 796 -16.36 -41.63 24.01
CA LYS A 796 -14.99 -41.10 24.13
C LYS A 796 -14.72 -40.52 25.52
N TYR A 797 -15.63 -39.72 26.08
CA TYR A 797 -15.52 -39.19 27.44
C TYR A 797 -15.42 -40.30 28.50
N LYS A 798 -16.31 -41.32 28.43
CA LYS A 798 -16.27 -42.49 29.33
C LYS A 798 -14.96 -43.25 29.19
N SER A 799 -14.53 -43.49 27.95
CA SER A 799 -13.30 -44.23 27.63
C SER A 799 -12.07 -43.53 28.20
N SER A 800 -11.96 -42.20 28.04
CA SER A 800 -10.83 -41.42 28.57
C SER A 800 -10.75 -41.41 30.10
N ILE A 801 -11.89 -41.52 30.80
CA ILE A 801 -11.95 -41.67 32.26
C ILE A 801 -11.48 -43.08 32.67
N VAL A 802 -12.05 -44.12 32.04
CA VAL A 802 -11.77 -45.52 32.39
C VAL A 802 -10.32 -45.91 32.08
N SER A 803 -9.75 -45.39 30.99
CA SER A 803 -8.36 -45.63 30.62
C SER A 803 -7.35 -44.86 31.49
N GLY A 804 -7.81 -43.94 32.34
CA GLY A 804 -6.94 -43.09 33.17
C GLY A 804 -6.20 -42.00 32.40
N PHE A 805 -6.57 -41.73 31.14
CA PHE A 805 -6.03 -40.60 30.39
C PHE A 805 -6.36 -39.27 31.08
N ILE A 806 -7.59 -39.14 31.59
CA ILE A 806 -8.01 -38.00 32.42
C ILE A 806 -8.33 -38.44 33.86
N ASN A 807 -7.98 -37.60 34.83
CA ASN A 807 -8.34 -37.79 36.25
C ASN A 807 -8.40 -36.45 36.99
N GLU A 808 -9.08 -36.42 38.14
CA GLU A 808 -9.32 -35.21 38.94
C GLU A 808 -8.02 -34.52 39.38
N ALA A 809 -6.99 -35.27 39.73
CA ALA A 809 -5.74 -34.72 40.27
C ALA A 809 -4.84 -34.10 39.19
N ARG A 810 -4.77 -34.70 37.99
CA ARG A 810 -3.87 -34.28 36.90
C ARG A 810 -4.55 -33.36 35.88
N THR A 811 -5.79 -33.63 35.53
CA THR A 811 -6.54 -32.95 34.45
C THR A 811 -7.90 -32.47 34.98
N PRO A 812 -7.92 -31.59 36.01
CA PRO A 812 -9.13 -31.28 36.77
C PRO A 812 -10.27 -30.70 35.93
N PHE A 813 -9.97 -29.82 34.96
CA PHE A 813 -10.99 -29.27 34.07
C PHE A 813 -11.59 -30.31 33.10
N LEU A 814 -10.75 -31.11 32.45
CA LEU A 814 -11.24 -32.14 31.52
C LEU A 814 -12.06 -33.22 32.23
N TRP A 815 -11.65 -33.56 33.46
CA TRP A 815 -12.39 -34.48 34.32
C TRP A 815 -13.79 -33.97 34.66
N SER A 816 -13.90 -32.71 35.11
CA SER A 816 -15.20 -32.12 35.44
C SER A 816 -16.11 -31.97 34.20
N LEU A 817 -15.54 -31.62 33.05
CA LEU A 817 -16.24 -31.55 31.76
C LEU A 817 -16.81 -32.91 31.36
N ALA A 818 -15.97 -33.96 31.35
CA ALA A 818 -16.39 -35.29 30.95
C ALA A 818 -17.46 -35.85 31.90
N LEU A 819 -17.26 -35.71 33.22
CA LEU A 819 -18.25 -36.14 34.21
C LEU A 819 -19.59 -35.44 34.06
N HIS A 820 -19.59 -34.12 33.80
CA HIS A 820 -20.81 -33.36 33.58
C HIS A 820 -21.64 -33.97 32.44
N HIS A 821 -21.06 -34.13 31.25
CA HIS A 821 -21.78 -34.66 30.08
C HIS A 821 -22.26 -36.10 30.28
N ILE A 822 -21.44 -36.96 30.91
CA ILE A 822 -21.84 -38.34 31.24
C ILE A 822 -23.00 -38.35 32.25
N SER A 823 -23.00 -37.46 33.25
CA SER A 823 -24.07 -37.39 34.26
C SER A 823 -25.41 -36.89 33.69
N GLN A 824 -25.36 -36.05 32.65
CA GLN A 824 -26.56 -35.56 31.96
C GLN A 824 -27.19 -36.64 31.07
N GLU A 825 -26.39 -37.55 30.49
CA GLU A 825 -26.89 -38.74 29.79
C GLU A 825 -27.67 -39.68 30.73
N ALA A 826 -27.23 -39.80 31.98
CA ALA A 826 -27.86 -40.64 33.00
C ALA A 826 -29.14 -40.03 33.61
N SER A 827 -29.48 -38.78 33.25
CA SER A 827 -30.70 -38.10 33.68
C SER A 827 -31.79 -38.33 32.62
N PRO A 828 -32.71 -39.31 32.79
CA PRO A 828 -33.76 -39.52 31.81
C PRO A 828 -34.66 -38.28 31.75
N SER A 829 -34.94 -37.82 30.54
CA SER A 829 -36.00 -36.87 30.25
C SER A 829 -37.29 -37.31 30.94
N VAL A 830 -37.70 -36.58 31.98
CA VAL A 830 -39.08 -36.61 32.46
C VAL A 830 -39.93 -36.06 31.31
N GLN A 831 -40.63 -36.97 30.62
CA GLN A 831 -41.68 -36.66 29.64
C GLN A 831 -42.89 -36.03 30.32
#